data_AF-A0A847GKT0-F1
#
_entry.id   AF-A0A847GKT0-F1
#
_cell.length_a   1.000
_cell.length_b   1.000
_cell.length_c   1.000
_cell.angle_alpha   90.00
_cell.angle_beta   90.00
_cell.angle_gamma   90.00
#
_symmetry.space_group_name_H-M   'P 1'
#
loop_
_entity.id
_entity.type
_entity.pdbx_description
1 polymer ?
#
loop_
_entity_poly.entity_id
_entity_poly.type
_entity_poly.pdbx_seq_one_letter_code
_entity_poly.pdbx_strand_id
1 'polypeptide(L)'
;MRLRSSLASFLPAFLLFAAGALPAAEPAAGGLILESFESTENTSGLTLETELTREGMACGRWERMDQTSGVGLKKVPQDWSGYTAFSLWLYNAQALPGASFVMIVSSENKASDGPDYYSCRFDLGRWTGWKQFVVPLAEMGQARQPRGWDQIDAVRFTAAGYDQTPNPEAVVCLDDFRLLKIARVEGPRLTEADLFAALNLDYPGLEQLKQAVQRQDLAAAKLAWLEHLKTRRYPRWTIDWRDRPAPKPKAPPGGSDGWDYFSCKLRFDWTGWKHFRLEKKDFHAARQPIGWNWINYVSFNASGFNQTPNPETVVYFDDIRLVGPQKTVVLGDFEQGVGQWAGLEVSDEQAHGGRRTGKWHKMPLHTSARLSEIPTDWSEFDALEFWCYAPQATGATAQLILNSDQPREIGADQICKHIMQGHDFGPDIDWSADPNDYREWTYAINRFYHWRTLAEAYWNTGEERYAKEFCDQLLDWVRKNPVPLMSSGNGSYTWRTIECGIRQSTTWPDSLYRVLGSPSFTPEVAAVMTRSMVEHARHLMAWPTRGGNWLTMESNGLGTIGILLPEFNEAAAWRDTALARQYAEIDNQVYQDGAQIELSTGYHQVSLRNFLGLAATAKLNDVAVPADYHAKLRRMFEYNFWVQMPDGRTPALNDGSLHRVREDMETAAELYGDGLFQWAASDGTRGTAPDHTSHYFPYAGQMVMRSGWEPDARYLLMDAGPFGLGHQHEDKLSLVVHAFGKQMLADPGNYAYDSSPWRKYTIDTPAHNTVLVDGLPQCRRKCDRETYVVQQPPESNLWRSGPRLDYAASQYDEGYGPQRSVQVVHRREVVFVKPSYWLVIDQLTGSGRHQYESLWHFDADEAQSDSAGPAVRTIDPGPNCLVAAAAQPGLEVKIVKGQTEPTVQGFIAAQRWRPSWKEPNGQQPEHGKREVPTAVFALEAQLPARIAYVIYPYPDQQQPAVAIKDLSAGHGPVRVQITLPDGTIDQIAVDRGAEVTRQKPGGAAEP
;
A
#
# COMPACT_ATOMS: atom_id res chain seq x y z
N MET A 1 17.56 -31.23 26.41
CA MET A 1 17.15 -32.63 26.61
C MET A 1 15.87 -32.63 27.45
N ARG A 2 14.81 -33.34 27.00
CA ARG A 2 13.37 -33.24 27.35
C ARG A 2 12.58 -32.15 26.59
N LEU A 3 12.39 -32.43 25.30
CA LEU A 3 11.39 -31.82 24.41
C LEU A 3 10.89 -32.93 23.48
N ARG A 4 10.06 -33.84 24.00
CA ARG A 4 9.34 -34.89 23.25
C ARG A 4 8.13 -35.34 24.05
N SER A 5 6.94 -34.85 23.71
CA SER A 5 5.65 -35.60 23.75
C SER A 5 4.44 -34.66 23.71
N SER A 6 3.95 -34.33 22.51
CA SER A 6 2.51 -34.13 22.25
C SER A 6 2.17 -34.11 20.75
N LEU A 7 2.96 -34.79 19.91
CA LEU A 7 2.86 -34.76 18.43
C LEU A 7 2.13 -35.99 17.85
N ALA A 8 1.21 -36.59 18.61
CA ALA A 8 0.52 -37.80 18.20
C ALA A 8 -0.95 -37.77 18.62
N SER A 9 -1.77 -37.00 17.90
CA SER A 9 -3.24 -37.12 17.82
C SER A 9 -3.82 -36.14 16.77
N PHE A 10 -3.33 -36.15 15.52
CA PHE A 10 -3.91 -35.38 14.42
C PHE A 10 -3.73 -36.12 13.08
N LEU A 11 -4.61 -37.09 12.82
CA LEU A 11 -4.91 -37.72 11.53
C LEU A 11 -6.22 -38.49 11.76
N PRO A 12 -7.34 -38.22 11.03
CA PRO A 12 -7.38 -37.99 9.58
C PRO A 12 -8.31 -36.84 9.12
N ALA A 13 -7.77 -35.90 8.34
CA ALA A 13 -8.56 -35.00 7.47
C ALA A 13 -7.82 -34.69 6.14
N PHE A 14 -6.86 -35.54 5.76
CA PHE A 14 -5.89 -35.27 4.68
C PHE A 14 -6.20 -35.96 3.33
N LEU A 15 -7.46 -36.33 3.06
CA LEU A 15 -7.83 -37.12 1.87
C LEU A 15 -8.81 -36.46 0.87
N LEU A 16 -8.98 -35.14 0.88
CA LEU A 16 -9.90 -34.44 -0.04
C LEU A 16 -9.24 -33.31 -0.85
N PHE A 17 -7.99 -33.51 -1.32
CA PHE A 17 -7.42 -32.76 -2.45
C PHE A 17 -7.55 -33.51 -3.80
N ALA A 18 -8.42 -34.53 -3.84
CA ALA A 18 -8.64 -35.39 -5.00
C ALA A 18 -10.07 -35.23 -5.54
N ALA A 19 -10.43 -34.05 -6.04
CA ALA A 19 -11.55 -33.87 -6.97
C ALA A 19 -11.35 -32.54 -7.72
N GLY A 20 -11.32 -32.58 -9.04
CA GLY A 20 -10.92 -31.46 -9.90
C GLY A 20 -9.75 -31.80 -10.83
N ALA A 21 -9.46 -33.08 -11.08
CA ALA A 21 -9.13 -33.46 -12.44
C ALA A 21 -10.46 -33.44 -13.21
N LEU A 22 -10.48 -32.82 -14.39
CA LEU A 22 -11.59 -32.98 -15.35
C LEU A 22 -12.05 -34.45 -15.33
N PRO A 23 -13.36 -34.77 -15.34
CA PRO A 23 -13.74 -36.07 -15.89
C PRO A 23 -13.07 -36.10 -17.25
N ALA A 24 -12.27 -37.15 -17.50
CA ALA A 24 -11.53 -37.31 -18.73
C ALA A 24 -12.46 -36.93 -19.89
N ALA A 25 -12.22 -35.77 -20.51
CA ALA A 25 -12.71 -35.59 -21.85
C ALA A 25 -12.17 -36.81 -22.59
N GLU A 26 -13.04 -37.63 -23.17
CA GLU A 26 -12.59 -38.67 -24.08
C GLU A 26 -11.51 -38.04 -24.95
N PRO A 27 -10.27 -38.56 -24.93
CA PRO A 27 -9.18 -37.91 -25.63
C PRO A 27 -9.62 -37.81 -27.07
N ALA A 28 -9.79 -36.58 -27.56
CA ALA A 28 -9.94 -36.35 -28.98
C ALA A 28 -8.73 -37.01 -29.63
N ALA A 29 -8.95 -38.10 -30.35
CA ALA A 29 -7.94 -38.76 -31.16
C ALA A 29 -7.41 -37.74 -32.17
N GLY A 30 -6.32 -37.03 -31.83
CA GLY A 30 -5.88 -35.89 -32.67
C GLY A 30 -4.69 -35.06 -32.17
N GLY A 31 -3.83 -35.58 -31.29
CA GLY A 31 -2.60 -34.91 -30.84
C GLY A 31 -1.33 -35.53 -31.43
N LEU A 32 -0.27 -34.72 -31.63
CA LEU A 32 1.04 -35.20 -32.07
C LEU A 32 1.78 -35.86 -30.90
N ILE A 33 2.10 -37.15 -31.01
CA ILE A 33 2.92 -37.85 -30.01
C ILE A 33 4.37 -37.36 -30.14
N LEU A 34 4.90 -36.77 -29.07
CA LEU A 34 6.30 -36.40 -28.93
C LEU A 34 7.15 -37.60 -28.49
N GLU A 35 6.63 -38.38 -27.54
CA GLU A 35 7.27 -39.59 -27.03
C GLU A 35 6.22 -40.51 -26.39
N SER A 36 6.16 -41.77 -26.81
CA SER A 36 5.27 -42.78 -26.20
C SER A 36 5.96 -43.58 -25.10
N PHE A 37 7.29 -43.51 -25.00
CA PHE A 37 8.10 -44.25 -24.04
C PHE A 37 8.06 -45.78 -24.17
N GLU A 38 7.68 -46.29 -25.34
CA GLU A 38 7.76 -47.71 -25.71
C GLU A 38 9.22 -48.18 -25.92
N SER A 39 10.15 -47.22 -26.06
CA SER A 39 11.59 -47.47 -26.12
C SER A 39 12.38 -46.30 -25.51
N THR A 40 13.64 -46.52 -25.16
CA THR A 40 14.54 -45.45 -24.68
C THR A 40 15.43 -44.87 -25.78
N GLU A 41 15.12 -45.12 -27.06
CA GLU A 41 15.96 -44.66 -28.17
C GLU A 41 15.99 -43.14 -28.30
N ASN A 42 14.85 -42.50 -28.11
CA ASN A 42 14.69 -41.05 -28.19
C ASN A 42 14.76 -40.36 -26.81
N THR A 43 15.05 -41.10 -25.73
CA THR A 43 15.19 -40.54 -24.38
C THR A 43 16.62 -40.67 -23.85
N SER A 44 16.98 -39.83 -22.87
CA SER A 44 18.23 -39.92 -22.12
C SER A 44 17.95 -39.97 -20.62
N GLY A 45 18.66 -40.85 -19.90
CA GLY A 45 18.57 -40.97 -18.44
C GLY A 45 17.32 -41.67 -17.89
N LEU A 46 16.43 -42.18 -18.77
CA LEU A 46 15.29 -43.02 -18.40
C LEU A 46 15.61 -44.50 -18.62
N THR A 47 15.06 -45.37 -17.77
CA THR A 47 15.00 -46.81 -18.00
C THR A 47 13.60 -47.22 -18.46
N LEU A 48 13.49 -48.31 -19.21
CA LEU A 48 12.20 -48.83 -19.64
C LEU A 48 11.55 -49.63 -18.51
N GLU A 49 10.26 -49.39 -18.26
CA GLU A 49 9.44 -50.09 -17.26
C GLU A 49 8.21 -50.69 -17.96
N THR A 50 7.96 -51.98 -17.73
CA THR A 50 6.92 -52.75 -18.45
C THR A 50 5.85 -53.32 -17.52
N GLU A 51 6.06 -53.31 -16.20
CA GLU A 51 5.06 -53.81 -15.24
C GLU A 51 4.08 -52.72 -14.80
N LEU A 52 4.45 -51.45 -15.00
CA LEU A 52 3.70 -50.29 -14.57
C LEU A 52 3.55 -49.31 -15.73
N THR A 53 2.50 -49.46 -16.53
CA THR A 53 2.25 -48.63 -17.74
C THR A 53 0.87 -48.01 -17.69
N ARG A 54 0.66 -46.96 -18.49
CA ARG A 54 -0.66 -46.31 -18.59
C ARG A 54 -1.26 -46.48 -19.97
N GLU A 55 -0.47 -46.20 -21.01
CA GLU A 55 -0.84 -46.40 -22.40
C GLU A 55 0.19 -47.36 -23.04
N GLY A 56 -0.27 -48.25 -23.93
CA GLY A 56 0.63 -49.18 -24.62
C GLY A 56 1.31 -50.22 -23.71
N MET A 57 2.58 -50.57 -23.96
CA MET A 57 3.26 -51.72 -23.34
C MET A 57 4.42 -51.37 -22.41
N ALA A 58 4.92 -50.13 -22.42
CA ALA A 58 6.02 -49.69 -21.56
C ALA A 58 5.92 -48.19 -21.22
N CYS A 59 6.65 -47.76 -20.20
CA CYS A 59 6.81 -46.35 -19.86
C CYS A 59 8.27 -46.03 -19.50
N GLY A 60 8.60 -44.74 -19.43
CA GLY A 60 9.93 -44.25 -19.07
C GLY A 60 10.06 -44.03 -17.58
N ARG A 61 10.79 -44.88 -16.87
CA ARG A 61 11.06 -44.78 -15.44
C ARG A 61 12.25 -43.87 -15.16
N TRP A 62 12.03 -42.94 -14.22
CA TRP A 62 13.05 -42.06 -13.66
C TRP A 62 13.15 -42.27 -12.15
N GLU A 63 14.33 -42.69 -11.69
CA GLU A 63 14.66 -42.91 -10.29
C GLU A 63 16.08 -42.41 -9.98
N ARG A 64 16.46 -42.36 -8.69
CA ARG A 64 17.79 -41.92 -8.26
C ARG A 64 18.14 -40.54 -8.82
N MET A 65 17.23 -39.57 -8.67
CA MET A 65 17.37 -38.22 -9.23
C MET A 65 18.60 -37.47 -8.71
N ASP A 66 19.18 -37.89 -7.58
CA ASP A 66 20.48 -37.42 -7.09
C ASP A 66 21.65 -37.79 -8.00
N GLN A 67 21.53 -38.89 -8.75
CA GLN A 67 22.55 -39.41 -9.68
C GLN A 67 22.21 -39.08 -11.14
N THR A 68 20.93 -39.12 -11.51
CA THR A 68 20.42 -38.79 -12.84
C THR A 68 19.54 -37.54 -12.76
N SER A 69 20.16 -36.40 -12.44
CA SER A 69 19.43 -35.17 -12.14
C SER A 69 18.71 -34.51 -13.32
N GLY A 70 18.85 -35.03 -14.54
CA GLY A 70 17.98 -34.66 -15.63
C GLY A 70 17.88 -35.71 -16.72
N VAL A 71 16.69 -35.79 -17.30
CA VAL A 71 16.32 -36.69 -18.41
C VAL A 71 15.76 -35.84 -19.54
N GLY A 72 15.75 -36.32 -20.78
CA GLY A 72 15.24 -35.50 -21.87
C GLY A 72 14.98 -36.26 -23.16
N LEU A 73 14.39 -35.57 -24.12
CA LEU A 73 14.15 -36.08 -25.46
C LEU A 73 15.32 -35.71 -26.37
N LYS A 74 15.78 -36.66 -27.19
CA LYS A 74 16.87 -36.45 -28.16
C LYS A 74 16.38 -35.73 -29.41
N LYS A 75 15.11 -35.92 -29.78
CA LYS A 75 14.46 -35.29 -30.93
C LYS A 75 13.08 -34.78 -30.54
N VAL A 76 12.78 -33.55 -30.94
CA VAL A 76 11.45 -32.93 -30.84
C VAL A 76 11.17 -32.10 -32.10
N PRO A 77 9.90 -31.92 -32.50
CA PRO A 77 9.54 -30.97 -33.55
C PRO A 77 9.95 -29.54 -33.16
N GLN A 78 10.47 -28.78 -34.13
CA GLN A 78 10.88 -27.39 -33.90
C GLN A 78 9.69 -26.42 -33.80
N ASP A 79 8.56 -26.72 -34.44
CA ASP A 79 7.40 -25.84 -34.48
C ASP A 79 6.22 -26.43 -33.70
N TRP A 80 5.89 -25.77 -32.58
CA TRP A 80 4.77 -26.05 -31.70
C TRP A 80 3.65 -25.01 -31.84
N SER A 81 3.81 -23.97 -32.68
CA SER A 81 2.89 -22.83 -32.78
C SER A 81 1.46 -23.20 -33.20
N GLY A 82 1.28 -24.34 -33.87
CA GLY A 82 -0.04 -24.89 -34.23
C GLY A 82 -0.81 -25.56 -33.09
N TYR A 83 -0.18 -25.76 -31.93
CA TYR A 83 -0.73 -26.41 -30.74
C TYR A 83 -0.97 -25.41 -29.63
N THR A 84 -1.86 -25.75 -28.69
CA THR A 84 -2.24 -24.87 -27.57
C THR A 84 -1.93 -25.48 -26.21
N ALA A 85 -1.61 -26.77 -26.14
CA ALA A 85 -1.23 -27.47 -24.91
C ALA A 85 -0.31 -28.66 -25.21
N PHE A 86 0.28 -29.21 -24.17
CA PHE A 86 0.83 -30.56 -24.18
C PHE A 86 0.13 -31.44 -23.14
N SER A 87 0.16 -32.75 -23.34
CA SER A 87 -0.26 -33.72 -22.33
C SER A 87 0.82 -34.74 -22.01
N LEU A 88 0.90 -35.19 -20.76
CA LEU A 88 1.83 -36.22 -20.31
C LEU A 88 1.19 -37.01 -19.17
N TRP A 89 1.23 -38.34 -19.25
CA TRP A 89 0.93 -39.17 -18.09
C TRP A 89 2.17 -39.28 -17.20
N LEU A 90 1.97 -39.02 -15.91
CA LEU A 90 2.98 -39.19 -14.89
C LEU A 90 2.47 -40.13 -13.81
N TYR A 91 3.27 -41.13 -13.46
CA TYR A 91 3.08 -41.92 -12.25
C TYR A 91 3.99 -41.39 -11.17
N ASN A 92 3.47 -41.11 -9.98
CA ASN A 92 4.28 -40.83 -8.80
C ASN A 92 4.16 -41.97 -7.80
N ALA A 93 5.27 -42.66 -7.51
CA ALA A 93 5.25 -43.83 -6.64
C ALA A 93 4.88 -43.50 -5.19
N GLN A 94 5.25 -42.31 -4.72
CA GLN A 94 4.98 -41.86 -3.35
C GLN A 94 4.96 -40.33 -3.24
N ALA A 95 4.14 -39.82 -2.33
CA ALA A 95 4.08 -38.40 -2.04
C ALA A 95 5.31 -38.00 -1.21
N LEU A 96 6.17 -37.13 -1.77
CA LEU A 96 7.41 -36.67 -1.15
C LEU A 96 7.37 -35.15 -0.94
N PRO A 97 6.97 -34.65 0.23
CA PRO A 97 6.90 -33.23 0.51
C PRO A 97 8.22 -32.51 0.21
N GLY A 98 8.15 -31.43 -0.58
CA GLY A 98 9.32 -30.65 -0.98
C GLY A 98 10.09 -31.19 -2.19
N ALA A 99 9.77 -32.41 -2.67
CA ALA A 99 10.36 -32.94 -3.90
C ALA A 99 9.60 -32.45 -5.15
N SER A 100 10.33 -32.10 -6.19
CA SER A 100 9.77 -31.69 -7.48
C SER A 100 10.78 -31.85 -8.60
N PHE A 101 10.32 -31.79 -9.84
CA PHE A 101 11.17 -31.59 -11.01
C PHE A 101 10.57 -30.53 -11.95
N VAL A 102 11.36 -30.04 -12.90
CA VAL A 102 10.96 -29.04 -13.90
C VAL A 102 11.12 -29.60 -15.30
N MET A 103 10.09 -29.45 -16.12
CA MET A 103 10.22 -29.58 -17.57
C MET A 103 10.64 -28.25 -18.17
N ILE A 104 11.66 -28.27 -19.02
CA ILE A 104 12.23 -27.16 -19.76
C ILE A 104 12.03 -27.43 -21.24
N VAL A 105 11.47 -26.46 -21.95
CA VAL A 105 11.34 -26.44 -23.41
C VAL A 105 12.21 -25.28 -23.90
N SER A 106 13.41 -25.58 -24.39
CA SER A 106 14.38 -24.57 -24.81
C SER A 106 13.98 -23.94 -26.13
N SER A 107 14.11 -22.61 -26.22
CA SER A 107 13.88 -21.82 -27.44
C SER A 107 14.86 -20.64 -27.40
N GLU A 108 16.14 -20.94 -27.57
CA GLU A 108 17.28 -20.09 -27.20
C GLU A 108 17.35 -18.82 -28.06
N ASN A 109 17.41 -17.64 -27.44
CA ASN A 109 17.60 -16.38 -28.14
C ASN A 109 18.98 -15.80 -27.82
N LYS A 110 19.91 -15.90 -28.78
CA LYS A 110 21.30 -15.45 -28.63
C LYS A 110 21.47 -13.95 -28.32
N ALA A 111 20.41 -13.15 -28.44
CA ALA A 111 20.43 -11.75 -28.04
C ALA A 111 20.30 -11.54 -26.52
N SER A 112 19.88 -12.57 -25.77
CA SER A 112 19.70 -12.52 -24.32
C SER A 112 20.98 -12.99 -23.59
N ASP A 113 21.21 -12.47 -22.38
CA ASP A 113 22.33 -12.92 -21.54
C ASP A 113 21.95 -14.18 -20.72
N GLY A 114 22.14 -15.35 -21.36
CA GLY A 114 21.98 -16.71 -20.81
C GLY A 114 20.81 -17.51 -21.44
N PRO A 115 20.52 -18.75 -20.99
CA PRO A 115 19.49 -19.61 -21.58
C PRO A 115 18.04 -19.05 -21.60
N ASP A 116 17.37 -19.15 -22.75
CA ASP A 116 15.95 -18.82 -22.94
C ASP A 116 15.10 -20.09 -23.10
N TYR A 117 14.04 -20.19 -22.30
CA TYR A 117 13.18 -21.38 -22.31
C TYR A 117 11.80 -21.12 -21.71
N TYR A 118 10.89 -22.04 -22.01
CA TYR A 118 9.62 -22.20 -21.31
C TYR A 118 9.75 -23.31 -20.27
N SER A 119 9.03 -23.22 -19.16
CA SER A 119 9.15 -24.18 -18.06
C SER A 119 7.83 -24.52 -17.37
N CYS A 120 7.73 -25.74 -16.85
CA CYS A 120 6.61 -26.20 -16.03
C CYS A 120 7.14 -27.07 -14.89
N ARG A 121 6.71 -26.81 -13.64
CA ARG A 121 7.15 -27.55 -12.45
C ARG A 121 6.11 -28.60 -12.05
N PHE A 122 6.59 -29.77 -11.65
CA PHE A 122 5.78 -30.87 -11.12
C PHE A 122 6.16 -31.13 -9.66
N ASP A 123 5.23 -30.85 -8.74
CA ASP A 123 5.37 -31.11 -7.30
C ASP A 123 5.01 -32.58 -7.00
N LEU A 124 5.92 -33.32 -6.38
CA LEU A 124 5.76 -34.74 -6.04
C LEU A 124 5.23 -34.96 -4.61
N GLY A 125 5.03 -33.90 -3.83
CA GLY A 125 4.58 -33.97 -2.44
C GLY A 125 3.08 -34.11 -2.25
N ARG A 126 2.28 -33.97 -3.30
CA ARG A 126 0.82 -33.74 -3.19
C ARG A 126 -0.06 -34.81 -3.83
N TRP A 127 0.52 -35.85 -4.41
CA TRP A 127 -0.24 -36.89 -5.12
C TRP A 127 0.58 -38.17 -5.29
N THR A 128 -0.11 -39.28 -5.53
CA THR A 128 0.46 -40.61 -5.82
C THR A 128 -0.35 -41.28 -6.93
N GLY A 129 0.22 -42.29 -7.58
CA GLY A 129 -0.44 -43.02 -8.66
C GLY A 129 -0.30 -42.33 -10.00
N TRP A 130 -1.08 -42.77 -11.00
CA TRP A 130 -1.11 -42.17 -12.33
C TRP A 130 -1.95 -40.89 -12.37
N LYS A 131 -1.42 -39.87 -13.04
CA LYS A 131 -2.13 -38.61 -13.32
C LYS A 131 -1.76 -38.10 -14.71
N GLN A 132 -2.77 -37.74 -15.49
CA GLN A 132 -2.57 -37.04 -16.75
C GLN A 132 -2.46 -35.56 -16.46
N PHE A 133 -1.41 -34.94 -16.98
CA PHE A 133 -1.26 -33.50 -16.99
C PHE A 133 -1.59 -33.01 -18.39
N VAL A 134 -2.47 -32.02 -18.49
CA VAL A 134 -2.73 -31.26 -19.72
C VAL A 134 -2.39 -29.82 -19.41
N VAL A 135 -1.30 -29.32 -19.99
CA VAL A 135 -0.73 -28.01 -19.65
C VAL A 135 -0.80 -27.11 -20.88
N PRO A 136 -1.60 -26.03 -20.83
CA PRO A 136 -1.62 -25.04 -21.89
C PRO A 136 -0.24 -24.40 -22.07
N LEU A 137 0.20 -24.24 -23.32
CA LEU A 137 1.52 -23.64 -23.62
C LEU A 137 1.61 -22.20 -23.09
N ALA A 138 0.49 -21.48 -23.11
CA ALA A 138 0.37 -20.13 -22.56
C ALA A 138 0.57 -20.06 -21.02
N GLU A 139 0.49 -21.18 -20.30
CA GLU A 139 0.71 -21.24 -18.84
C GLU A 139 2.14 -21.64 -18.46
N MET A 140 2.99 -21.95 -19.43
CA MET A 140 4.38 -22.27 -19.14
C MET A 140 5.14 -21.01 -18.71
N GLY A 141 5.92 -21.13 -17.65
CA GLY A 141 6.76 -20.04 -17.17
C GLY A 141 7.82 -19.69 -18.20
N GLN A 142 7.93 -18.41 -18.54
CA GLN A 142 8.91 -17.91 -19.50
C GLN A 142 10.15 -17.41 -18.78
N ALA A 143 11.32 -17.91 -19.18
CA ALA A 143 12.61 -17.36 -18.78
C ALA A 143 13.15 -16.47 -19.90
N ARG A 144 13.38 -15.18 -19.59
CA ARG A 144 13.94 -14.16 -20.50
C ARG A 144 13.09 -13.98 -21.77
N GLN A 145 13.68 -14.11 -22.97
CA GLN A 145 13.05 -13.79 -24.25
C GLN A 145 13.20 -14.96 -25.25
N PRO A 146 12.52 -16.10 -25.02
CA PRO A 146 12.57 -17.22 -25.95
C PRO A 146 12.07 -16.83 -27.33
N ARG A 147 12.59 -17.46 -28.39
CA ARG A 147 12.30 -17.08 -29.80
C ARG A 147 10.83 -17.25 -30.17
N GLY A 148 10.15 -18.20 -29.56
CA GLY A 148 8.74 -18.49 -29.83
C GLY A 148 8.46 -19.99 -29.86
N TRP A 149 7.17 -20.35 -29.85
CA TRP A 149 6.74 -21.74 -29.97
C TRP A 149 7.03 -22.34 -31.35
N ASP A 150 7.32 -21.52 -32.36
CA ASP A 150 7.74 -21.91 -33.70
C ASP A 150 9.22 -22.36 -33.78
N GLN A 151 10.01 -22.15 -32.72
CA GLN A 151 11.45 -22.40 -32.70
C GLN A 151 11.91 -23.08 -31.41
N ILE A 152 11.55 -24.35 -31.25
CA ILE A 152 11.92 -25.21 -30.13
C ILE A 152 13.21 -25.98 -30.42
N ASP A 153 14.15 -25.92 -29.48
CA ASP A 153 15.46 -26.56 -29.59
C ASP A 153 15.48 -27.95 -28.92
N ALA A 154 14.89 -28.07 -27.73
CA ALA A 154 14.93 -29.31 -26.94
C ALA A 154 13.85 -29.34 -25.86
N VAL A 155 13.52 -30.54 -25.39
CA VAL A 155 12.73 -30.77 -24.17
C VAL A 155 13.53 -31.59 -23.17
N ARG A 156 13.62 -31.08 -21.93
CA ARG A 156 14.36 -31.71 -20.83
C ARG A 156 13.56 -31.65 -19.54
N PHE A 157 13.64 -32.68 -18.72
CA PHE A 157 13.21 -32.68 -17.32
C PHE A 157 14.45 -32.61 -16.41
N THR A 158 14.42 -31.78 -15.38
CA THR A 158 15.52 -31.62 -14.42
C THR A 158 15.02 -31.59 -12.98
N ALA A 159 15.68 -32.34 -12.11
CA ALA A 159 15.46 -32.37 -10.67
C ALA A 159 16.48 -31.53 -9.89
N ALA A 160 17.50 -30.98 -10.58
CA ALA A 160 18.52 -30.10 -10.01
C ALA A 160 18.45 -28.68 -10.61
N GLY A 161 18.93 -27.69 -9.83
CA GLY A 161 18.91 -26.27 -10.17
C GLY A 161 17.60 -25.58 -9.76
N TYR A 162 17.50 -24.27 -9.95
CA TYR A 162 16.25 -23.50 -9.71
C TYR A 162 15.66 -23.68 -8.29
N ASP A 163 16.52 -23.60 -7.27
CA ASP A 163 16.19 -23.82 -5.85
C ASP A 163 15.66 -25.23 -5.53
N GLN A 164 16.01 -26.23 -6.35
CA GLN A 164 15.65 -27.63 -6.14
C GLN A 164 16.85 -28.48 -5.74
N THR A 165 16.62 -29.34 -4.76
CA THR A 165 17.53 -30.42 -4.38
C THR A 165 16.93 -31.74 -4.87
N PRO A 166 17.61 -32.49 -5.74
CA PRO A 166 17.10 -33.77 -6.22
C PRO A 166 16.81 -34.71 -5.04
N ASN A 167 15.64 -35.37 -5.07
CA ASN A 167 15.27 -36.31 -4.02
C ASN A 167 15.66 -37.74 -4.45
N PRO A 168 16.54 -38.44 -3.70
CA PRO A 168 17.01 -39.78 -4.06
C PRO A 168 15.91 -40.85 -4.00
N GLU A 169 14.81 -40.59 -3.28
CA GLU A 169 13.67 -41.51 -3.12
C GLU A 169 12.56 -41.27 -4.14
N ALA A 170 12.68 -40.25 -5.00
CA ALA A 170 11.69 -39.97 -6.03
C ALA A 170 11.75 -41.02 -7.14
N VAL A 171 10.61 -41.63 -7.42
CA VAL A 171 10.40 -42.58 -8.52
C VAL A 171 9.19 -42.12 -9.31
N VAL A 172 9.43 -41.72 -10.56
CA VAL A 172 8.40 -41.21 -11.46
C VAL A 172 8.45 -41.99 -12.77
N CYS A 173 7.28 -42.35 -13.30
CA CYS A 173 7.19 -42.89 -14.66
C CYS A 173 6.52 -41.88 -15.60
N LEU A 174 7.08 -41.69 -16.79
CA LEU A 174 6.57 -40.83 -17.85
C LEU A 174 5.97 -41.70 -18.96
N ASP A 175 4.78 -41.33 -19.43
CA ASP A 175 4.06 -42.08 -20.47
C ASP A 175 3.25 -41.11 -21.36
N ASP A 176 3.06 -41.47 -22.62
CA ASP A 176 2.23 -40.79 -23.64
C ASP A 176 2.33 -39.25 -23.66
N PHE A 177 3.51 -38.72 -24.01
CA PHE A 177 3.75 -37.29 -24.16
C PHE A 177 3.26 -36.78 -25.52
N ARG A 178 2.28 -35.87 -25.54
CA ARG A 178 1.67 -35.33 -26.77
C ARG A 178 1.62 -33.80 -26.81
N LEU A 179 1.58 -33.24 -28.01
CA LEU A 179 1.08 -31.90 -28.28
C LEU A 179 -0.39 -31.96 -28.70
N LEU A 180 -1.19 -31.06 -28.13
CA LEU A 180 -2.63 -31.01 -28.29
C LEU A 180 -3.08 -29.64 -28.79
N LYS A 181 -4.16 -29.65 -29.58
CA LYS A 181 -4.94 -28.45 -29.88
C LYS A 181 -6.24 -28.50 -29.09
N ILE A 182 -6.22 -27.91 -27.91
CA ILE A 182 -7.39 -27.74 -27.06
C ILE A 182 -8.00 -26.35 -27.27
N ALA A 183 -9.32 -26.24 -27.09
CA ALA A 183 -9.97 -24.94 -26.98
C ALA A 183 -9.35 -24.16 -25.81
N ARG A 184 -9.28 -22.83 -25.93
CA ARG A 184 -8.85 -21.97 -24.81
C ARG A 184 -9.72 -22.33 -23.60
N VAL A 185 -9.09 -22.58 -22.46
CA VAL A 185 -9.83 -22.79 -21.22
C VAL A 185 -10.51 -21.47 -20.87
N GLU A 186 -11.84 -21.49 -20.84
CA GLU A 186 -12.66 -20.34 -20.47
C GLU A 186 -13.41 -20.64 -19.17
N GLY A 187 -13.52 -19.63 -18.31
CA GLY A 187 -14.28 -19.72 -17.06
C GLY A 187 -13.46 -20.22 -15.86
N PRO A 188 -14.13 -20.34 -14.69
CA PRO A 188 -13.58 -21.09 -13.59
C PRO A 188 -13.32 -22.53 -14.08
N ARG A 189 -12.15 -23.07 -13.76
CA ARG A 189 -11.83 -24.48 -13.97
C ARG A 189 -12.65 -25.39 -13.05
N LEU A 190 -13.05 -24.86 -11.89
CA LEU A 190 -14.00 -25.52 -11.01
C LEU A 190 -15.35 -25.65 -11.72
N THR A 191 -15.86 -26.88 -11.90
CA THR A 191 -17.18 -27.08 -12.48
C THR A 191 -18.28 -26.75 -11.47
N GLU A 192 -19.53 -26.58 -11.93
CA GLU A 192 -20.67 -26.40 -11.01
C GLU A 192 -20.89 -27.64 -10.13
N ALA A 193 -20.68 -28.83 -10.68
CA ALA A 193 -20.75 -30.07 -9.91
C ALA A 193 -19.68 -30.13 -8.81
N ASP A 194 -18.43 -29.76 -9.14
CA ASP A 194 -17.33 -29.73 -8.18
C ASP A 194 -17.55 -28.66 -7.09
N LEU A 195 -18.13 -27.51 -7.46
CA LEU A 195 -18.53 -26.47 -6.49
C LEU A 195 -19.46 -27.06 -5.43
N PHE A 196 -20.56 -27.68 -5.85
CA PHE A 196 -21.57 -28.19 -4.93
C PHE A 196 -21.10 -29.43 -4.17
N ALA A 197 -20.16 -30.20 -4.73
CA ALA A 197 -19.49 -31.29 -4.02
C ALA A 197 -18.51 -30.79 -2.94
N ALA A 198 -17.93 -29.59 -3.09
CA ALA A 198 -17.03 -29.00 -2.10
C ALA A 198 -17.76 -28.44 -0.86
N LEU A 199 -19.07 -28.24 -0.94
CA LEU A 199 -19.89 -27.75 0.16
C LEU A 199 -20.18 -28.85 1.19
N ASN A 200 -20.26 -28.46 2.46
CA ASN A 200 -20.94 -29.25 3.47
C ASN A 200 -22.45 -29.07 3.28
N LEU A 201 -23.10 -29.97 2.53
CA LEU A 201 -24.54 -29.88 2.27
C LEU A 201 -25.42 -30.07 3.53
N ASP A 202 -24.83 -30.48 4.66
CA ASP A 202 -25.51 -30.52 5.96
C ASP A 202 -25.36 -29.20 6.75
N TYR A 203 -24.73 -28.18 6.18
CA TYR A 203 -24.64 -26.85 6.79
C TYR A 203 -26.05 -26.22 6.93
N PRO A 204 -26.39 -25.63 8.08
CA PRO A 204 -27.72 -25.04 8.31
C PRO A 204 -28.09 -24.00 7.25
N GLY A 205 -29.30 -24.11 6.68
CA GLY A 205 -29.81 -23.21 5.64
C GLY A 205 -29.59 -23.70 4.21
N LEU A 206 -28.83 -24.79 4.00
CA LEU A 206 -28.59 -25.38 2.67
C LEU A 206 -29.59 -26.49 2.29
N GLU A 207 -30.70 -26.65 3.01
CA GLU A 207 -31.62 -27.78 2.78
C GLU A 207 -32.17 -27.81 1.35
N GLN A 208 -32.52 -26.66 0.79
CA GLN A 208 -32.99 -26.55 -0.59
C GLN A 208 -31.88 -26.86 -1.60
N LEU A 209 -30.66 -26.40 -1.33
CA LEU A 209 -29.50 -26.66 -2.17
C LEU A 209 -29.18 -28.16 -2.18
N LYS A 210 -29.15 -28.80 -1.01
CA LYS A 210 -28.94 -30.24 -0.85
C LYS A 210 -29.93 -31.05 -1.68
N GLN A 211 -31.22 -30.70 -1.62
CA GLN A 211 -32.25 -31.36 -2.43
C GLN A 211 -32.04 -31.16 -3.93
N ALA A 212 -31.66 -29.96 -4.37
CA ALA A 212 -31.39 -29.68 -5.79
C ALA A 212 -30.18 -30.48 -6.30
N VAL A 213 -29.09 -30.53 -5.53
CA VAL A 213 -27.88 -31.30 -5.86
C VAL A 213 -28.19 -32.80 -5.93
N GLN A 214 -28.97 -33.35 -4.99
CA GLN A 214 -29.39 -34.75 -5.01
C GLN A 214 -30.23 -35.12 -6.25
N ARG A 215 -31.02 -34.17 -6.78
CA ARG A 215 -31.76 -34.32 -8.04
C ARG A 215 -30.92 -34.05 -9.29
N GLN A 216 -29.65 -33.66 -9.14
CA GLN A 216 -28.77 -33.24 -10.23
C GLN A 216 -29.33 -32.03 -11.01
N ASP A 217 -30.09 -31.16 -10.35
CA ASP A 217 -30.68 -29.96 -10.94
C ASP A 217 -29.79 -28.74 -10.65
N LEU A 218 -28.86 -28.47 -11.57
CA LEU A 218 -27.89 -27.37 -11.43
C LEU A 218 -28.54 -25.98 -11.43
N ALA A 219 -29.63 -25.80 -12.16
CA ALA A 219 -30.33 -24.51 -12.20
C ALA A 219 -30.99 -24.22 -10.84
N ALA A 220 -31.69 -25.21 -10.27
CA ALA A 220 -32.25 -25.10 -8.93
C ALA A 220 -31.16 -24.96 -7.85
N ALA A 221 -30.02 -25.64 -8.01
CA ALA A 221 -28.91 -25.53 -7.08
C ALA A 221 -28.32 -24.11 -7.06
N LYS A 222 -28.06 -23.50 -8.22
CA LYS A 222 -27.59 -22.11 -8.31
C LYS A 222 -28.58 -21.12 -7.68
N LEU A 223 -29.87 -21.30 -7.93
CA LEU A 223 -30.91 -20.45 -7.34
C LEU A 223 -30.93 -20.59 -5.81
N ALA A 224 -30.92 -21.82 -5.30
CA ALA A 224 -30.88 -22.08 -3.85
C ALA A 224 -29.63 -21.51 -3.20
N TRP A 225 -28.48 -21.56 -3.88
CA TRP A 225 -27.23 -20.94 -3.41
C TRP A 225 -27.33 -19.42 -3.31
N LEU A 226 -27.85 -18.75 -4.34
CA LEU A 226 -28.08 -17.30 -4.29
C LEU A 226 -29.03 -16.91 -3.14
N GLU A 227 -30.13 -17.64 -2.98
CA GLU A 227 -31.10 -17.35 -1.92
C GLU A 227 -30.50 -17.59 -0.53
N HIS A 228 -29.66 -18.61 -0.36
CA HIS A 228 -28.88 -18.79 0.88
C HIS A 228 -27.98 -17.59 1.15
N LEU A 229 -27.20 -17.12 0.17
CA LEU A 229 -26.33 -15.95 0.33
C LEU A 229 -27.11 -14.68 0.72
N LYS A 230 -28.30 -14.47 0.16
CA LYS A 230 -29.15 -13.31 0.45
C LYS A 230 -29.79 -13.37 1.84
N THR A 231 -30.18 -14.57 2.27
CA THR A 231 -30.98 -14.76 3.49
C THR A 231 -30.12 -14.98 4.73
N ARG A 232 -28.90 -15.53 4.59
CA ARG A 232 -27.99 -15.76 5.72
C ARG A 232 -27.69 -14.48 6.49
N ARG A 233 -27.59 -14.60 7.83
CA ARG A 233 -27.25 -13.50 8.75
C ARG A 233 -25.78 -13.52 9.16
N TYR A 234 -25.16 -14.70 9.04
CA TYR A 234 -23.74 -14.95 9.26
C TYR A 234 -23.21 -15.77 8.08
N PRO A 235 -21.95 -15.59 7.69
CA PRO A 235 -20.99 -14.59 8.19
C PRO A 235 -21.38 -13.15 7.82
N ARG A 236 -20.78 -12.18 8.52
CA ARG A 236 -20.96 -10.74 8.37
C ARG A 236 -19.77 -10.12 7.65
N TRP A 237 -20.06 -9.09 6.87
CA TRP A 237 -19.08 -8.14 6.34
C TRP A 237 -19.34 -6.76 6.94
N THR A 238 -18.45 -5.79 6.71
CA THR A 238 -18.59 -4.42 7.23
C THR A 238 -19.84 -3.70 6.74
N ILE A 239 -20.50 -4.24 5.71
CA ILE A 239 -21.73 -3.73 5.10
C ILE A 239 -22.69 -4.90 4.86
N ASP A 240 -23.98 -4.64 5.01
CA ASP A 240 -25.06 -5.56 4.67
C ASP A 240 -25.98 -4.92 3.62
N TRP A 241 -26.16 -5.54 2.46
CA TRP A 241 -27.00 -5.01 1.37
C TRP A 241 -28.42 -4.60 1.77
N ARG A 242 -28.94 -5.18 2.86
CA ARG A 242 -30.28 -4.91 3.38
C ARG A 242 -30.35 -3.57 4.09
N ASP A 243 -29.21 -3.03 4.50
CA ASP A 243 -29.06 -1.70 5.10
C ASP A 243 -28.84 -0.61 4.04
N ARG A 244 -28.92 -0.94 2.75
CA ARG A 244 -28.81 0.06 1.69
C ARG A 244 -29.90 1.12 1.88
N PRO A 245 -29.52 2.42 1.89
CA PRO A 245 -30.49 3.51 2.00
C PRO A 245 -31.58 3.38 0.92
N ALA A 246 -32.80 3.82 1.26
CA ALA A 246 -33.87 3.90 0.27
C ALA A 246 -33.37 4.73 -0.93
N PRO A 247 -33.53 4.25 -2.17
CA PRO A 247 -33.07 4.99 -3.33
C PRO A 247 -33.73 6.36 -3.34
N LYS A 248 -32.91 7.42 -3.47
CA LYS A 248 -33.45 8.77 -3.68
C LYS A 248 -34.32 8.75 -4.96
N PRO A 249 -35.34 9.61 -5.06
CA PRO A 249 -36.09 9.76 -6.30
C PRO A 249 -35.14 10.00 -7.48
N LYS A 250 -35.50 9.61 -8.69
CA LYS A 250 -34.64 9.88 -9.84
C LYS A 250 -34.55 11.39 -10.06
N ALA A 251 -33.33 11.92 -10.11
CA ALA A 251 -33.10 13.32 -10.41
C ALA A 251 -33.73 13.70 -11.76
N PRO A 252 -34.38 14.87 -11.88
CA PRO A 252 -34.84 15.40 -13.16
C PRO A 252 -33.67 15.52 -14.15
N PRO A 253 -33.87 15.22 -15.45
CA PRO A 253 -32.84 15.46 -16.45
C PRO A 253 -32.58 16.97 -16.58
N GLY A 254 -31.31 17.36 -16.66
CA GLY A 254 -30.89 18.77 -16.74
C GLY A 254 -29.48 18.95 -16.21
N GLY A 255 -29.08 20.20 -15.97
CA GLY A 255 -27.76 20.53 -15.46
C GLY A 255 -26.78 20.93 -16.54
N SER A 256 -25.63 21.46 -16.11
CA SER A 256 -24.50 21.86 -16.93
C SER A 256 -23.28 20.99 -16.63
N ASP A 257 -22.17 21.20 -17.36
CA ASP A 257 -20.93 20.48 -17.07
C ASP A 257 -20.22 21.03 -15.83
N GLY A 258 -20.53 20.38 -14.70
CA GLY A 258 -19.94 20.53 -13.37
C GLY A 258 -20.89 21.19 -12.36
N TRP A 259 -20.40 21.45 -11.15
CA TRP A 259 -21.25 21.62 -9.97
C TRP A 259 -22.37 22.68 -10.06
N ASP A 260 -23.61 22.23 -10.21
CA ASP A 260 -24.82 23.06 -10.23
C ASP A 260 -25.50 23.13 -8.85
N TYR A 261 -25.73 24.34 -8.35
CA TYR A 261 -26.33 24.54 -7.02
C TYR A 261 -26.96 25.92 -6.84
N PHE A 262 -27.82 26.04 -5.84
CA PHE A 262 -28.28 27.33 -5.34
C PHE A 262 -27.40 27.75 -4.17
N SER A 263 -27.04 29.03 -4.07
CA SER A 263 -26.19 29.50 -2.97
C SER A 263 -26.51 30.91 -2.48
N CYS A 264 -26.25 31.16 -1.21
CA CYS A 264 -26.26 32.50 -0.64
C CYS A 264 -25.07 32.68 0.32
N LYS A 265 -24.62 33.93 0.47
CA LYS A 265 -23.50 34.28 1.36
C LYS A 265 -24.01 34.73 2.72
N LEU A 266 -23.43 34.18 3.77
CA LEU A 266 -23.62 34.59 5.16
C LEU A 266 -22.35 35.28 5.64
N ARG A 267 -22.47 36.51 6.15
CA ARG A 267 -21.34 37.25 6.72
C ARG A 267 -21.54 37.37 8.23
N PHE A 268 -20.60 36.86 9.02
CA PHE A 268 -20.62 36.87 10.48
C PHE A 268 -20.18 38.23 11.05
N ASP A 269 -20.98 39.27 10.78
CA ASP A 269 -20.76 40.66 11.21
C ASP A 269 -21.62 41.08 12.40
N TRP A 270 -22.17 40.11 13.14
CA TRP A 270 -22.99 40.34 14.32
C TRP A 270 -22.44 39.60 15.54
N THR A 271 -22.99 39.90 16.71
CA THR A 271 -22.75 39.18 17.97
C THR A 271 -24.09 38.84 18.59
N GLY A 272 -24.20 37.66 19.20
CA GLY A 272 -25.45 37.14 19.71
C GLY A 272 -26.25 36.32 18.69
N TRP A 273 -27.52 36.06 19.00
CA TRP A 273 -28.45 35.34 18.16
C TRP A 273 -28.96 36.20 17.00
N LYS A 274 -29.03 35.58 15.82
CA LYS A 274 -29.69 36.13 14.64
C LYS A 274 -30.54 35.06 13.99
N HIS A 275 -31.78 35.41 13.70
CA HIS A 275 -32.70 34.55 12.95
C HIS A 275 -32.53 34.81 11.45
N PHE A 276 -32.46 33.74 10.67
CA PHE A 276 -32.43 33.78 9.22
C PHE A 276 -33.70 33.12 8.68
N ARG A 277 -34.39 33.82 7.78
CA ARG A 277 -35.44 33.27 6.91
C ARG A 277 -35.04 33.56 5.48
N LEU A 278 -34.59 32.52 4.77
CA LEU A 278 -34.07 32.63 3.41
C LEU A 278 -35.07 32.00 2.43
N GLU A 279 -35.68 32.83 1.60
CA GLU A 279 -36.59 32.40 0.55
C GLU A 279 -35.81 31.97 -0.70
N LYS A 280 -36.44 31.23 -1.61
CA LYS A 280 -35.83 30.78 -2.88
C LYS A 280 -35.17 31.92 -3.68
N LYS A 281 -35.74 33.14 -3.63
CA LYS A 281 -35.22 34.34 -4.30
C LYS A 281 -33.90 34.86 -3.74
N ASP A 282 -33.57 34.49 -2.50
CA ASP A 282 -32.35 34.92 -1.81
C ASP A 282 -31.13 34.07 -2.22
N PHE A 283 -31.36 32.99 -2.98
CA PHE A 283 -30.30 32.14 -3.50
C PHE A 283 -29.97 32.48 -4.95
N HIS A 284 -28.68 32.59 -5.23
CA HIS A 284 -28.15 32.68 -6.58
C HIS A 284 -27.96 31.28 -7.16
N ALA A 285 -28.45 31.07 -8.38
CA ALA A 285 -28.15 29.89 -9.16
C ALA A 285 -26.69 29.97 -9.65
N ALA A 286 -25.86 29.01 -9.22
CA ALA A 286 -24.58 28.77 -9.82
C ALA A 286 -24.78 27.82 -11.00
N ARG A 287 -24.48 28.30 -12.22
CA ARG A 287 -24.61 27.57 -13.48
C ARG A 287 -26.07 27.21 -13.80
N GLN A 288 -26.42 25.93 -13.95
CA GLN A 288 -27.76 25.48 -14.34
C GLN A 288 -28.34 24.44 -13.35
N PRO A 289 -28.68 24.84 -12.09
CA PRO A 289 -29.37 23.97 -11.14
C PRO A 289 -30.57 23.27 -11.76
N ILE A 290 -30.67 21.94 -11.59
CA ILE A 290 -31.71 21.14 -12.24
C ILE A 290 -33.12 21.44 -11.70
N GLY A 291 -33.23 22.06 -10.51
CA GLY A 291 -34.46 22.67 -10.02
C GLY A 291 -34.65 22.53 -8.51
N TRP A 292 -35.59 23.32 -7.97
CA TRP A 292 -36.00 23.21 -6.56
C TRP A 292 -36.72 21.90 -6.24
N ASN A 293 -37.17 21.16 -7.26
CA ASN A 293 -37.64 19.79 -7.11
C ASN A 293 -36.51 18.76 -6.89
N TRP A 294 -35.26 19.23 -6.81
CA TRP A 294 -34.11 18.40 -6.52
C TRP A 294 -33.01 19.14 -5.75
N ILE A 295 -33.02 19.01 -4.42
CA ILE A 295 -31.93 19.42 -3.53
C ILE A 295 -31.35 18.18 -2.85
N ASN A 296 -30.10 17.83 -3.17
CA ASN A 296 -29.49 16.57 -2.70
C ASN A 296 -28.76 16.71 -1.34
N TYR A 297 -28.26 17.90 -1.02
CA TYR A 297 -27.71 18.23 0.30
C TYR A 297 -27.71 19.73 0.58
N VAL A 298 -27.63 20.09 1.86
CA VAL A 298 -27.39 21.46 2.36
C VAL A 298 -26.01 21.52 2.98
N SER A 299 -25.26 22.60 2.73
CA SER A 299 -23.91 22.76 3.28
C SER A 299 -23.57 24.22 3.56
N PHE A 300 -23.09 24.51 4.77
CA PHE A 300 -22.37 25.75 5.08
C PHE A 300 -20.89 25.53 4.82
N ASN A 301 -20.22 26.41 4.08
CA ASN A 301 -18.83 26.27 3.66
C ASN A 301 -18.03 27.51 4.04
N ALA A 302 -16.94 27.34 4.77
CA ALA A 302 -16.03 28.40 5.20
C ALA A 302 -14.75 28.48 4.34
N SER A 303 -14.54 27.51 3.45
CA SER A 303 -13.39 27.45 2.52
C SER A 303 -13.86 27.25 1.08
N GLY A 304 -12.96 27.52 0.12
CA GLY A 304 -13.27 27.48 -1.31
C GLY A 304 -13.90 28.79 -1.78
N PHE A 305 -14.21 28.92 -3.07
CA PHE A 305 -14.84 30.13 -3.63
C PHE A 305 -14.09 31.45 -3.32
N ASN A 306 -12.76 31.41 -3.34
CA ASN A 306 -11.86 32.50 -2.93
C ASN A 306 -12.02 32.93 -1.45
N GLN A 307 -12.41 32.02 -0.56
CA GLN A 307 -12.51 32.24 0.88
C GLN A 307 -11.46 31.42 1.63
N THR A 308 -10.80 32.07 2.58
CA THR A 308 -9.91 31.42 3.56
C THR A 308 -10.65 31.35 4.90
N PRO A 309 -10.80 30.17 5.51
CA PRO A 309 -11.45 30.03 6.81
C PRO A 309 -10.74 30.87 7.87
N ASN A 310 -11.51 31.59 8.69
CA ASN A 310 -10.96 32.31 9.83
C ASN A 310 -10.94 31.36 11.06
N PRO A 311 -9.75 31.04 11.63
CA PRO A 311 -9.64 30.12 12.78
C PRO A 311 -10.42 30.58 14.01
N GLU A 312 -10.64 31.89 14.16
CA GLU A 312 -11.33 32.51 15.31
C GLU A 312 -12.86 32.54 15.14
N THR A 313 -13.40 32.05 14.02
CA THR A 313 -14.85 32.04 13.80
C THR A 313 -15.46 30.78 14.40
N VAL A 314 -16.35 31.00 15.37
CA VAL A 314 -17.19 29.97 16.00
C VAL A 314 -18.63 30.40 15.88
N VAL A 315 -19.50 29.52 15.41
CA VAL A 315 -20.94 29.77 15.35
C VAL A 315 -21.73 28.57 15.86
N TYR A 316 -22.93 28.82 16.37
CA TYR A 316 -23.83 27.80 16.88
C TYR A 316 -25.12 27.89 16.08
N PHE A 317 -25.55 26.77 15.52
CA PHE A 317 -26.81 26.66 14.82
C PHE A 317 -27.86 26.02 15.72
N ASP A 318 -29.09 26.50 15.56
CA ASP A 318 -30.25 25.91 16.20
C ASP A 318 -31.48 26.02 15.28
N ASP A 319 -32.41 25.10 15.49
CA ASP A 319 -33.73 25.06 14.86
C ASP A 319 -33.74 25.28 13.33
N ILE A 320 -32.91 24.51 12.61
CA ILE A 320 -32.85 24.57 11.14
C ILE A 320 -34.09 23.91 10.56
N ARG A 321 -34.90 24.63 9.75
CA ARG A 321 -36.19 24.17 9.23
C ARG A 321 -36.43 24.54 7.78
N LEU A 322 -37.08 23.64 7.03
CA LEU A 322 -37.76 23.97 5.78
C LEU A 322 -39.21 24.31 6.08
N VAL A 323 -39.66 25.46 5.58
CA VAL A 323 -40.99 25.99 5.87
C VAL A 323 -41.74 26.25 4.58
N GLY A 324 -42.92 25.66 4.44
CA GLY A 324 -43.87 25.88 3.37
C GLY A 324 -45.28 26.14 3.92
N PRO A 325 -46.25 26.45 3.04
CA PRO A 325 -47.58 26.91 3.47
C PRO A 325 -48.41 25.81 4.16
N GLN A 326 -48.11 24.54 3.90
CA GLN A 326 -48.83 23.38 4.45
C GLN A 326 -47.92 22.39 5.20
N LYS A 327 -46.60 22.61 5.20
CA LYS A 327 -45.61 21.65 5.71
C LYS A 327 -44.38 22.34 6.25
N THR A 328 -43.87 21.84 7.37
CA THR A 328 -42.57 22.25 7.93
C THR A 328 -41.76 21.00 8.25
N VAL A 329 -40.47 21.00 7.91
CA VAL A 329 -39.54 19.91 8.18
C VAL A 329 -38.37 20.44 8.99
N VAL A 330 -38.09 19.83 10.14
CA VAL A 330 -36.92 20.15 10.96
C VAL A 330 -35.72 19.38 10.40
N LEU A 331 -34.65 20.11 10.07
CA LEU A 331 -33.38 19.59 9.59
C LEU A 331 -32.31 19.50 10.69
N GLY A 332 -32.49 20.21 11.81
CA GLY A 332 -31.61 20.10 12.97
C GLY A 332 -32.09 20.95 14.15
N ASP A 333 -32.56 20.29 15.22
CA ASP A 333 -32.88 20.87 16.53
C ASP A 333 -31.80 20.58 17.59
N PHE A 334 -30.86 19.67 17.29
CA PHE A 334 -29.67 19.33 18.07
C PHE A 334 -29.89 18.76 19.48
N GLU A 335 -31.14 18.61 19.95
CA GLU A 335 -31.46 18.11 21.29
C GLU A 335 -30.98 16.66 21.51
N GLN A 336 -31.04 15.83 20.48
CA GLN A 336 -30.58 14.44 20.51
C GLN A 336 -29.15 14.26 19.98
N GLY A 337 -28.45 15.36 19.65
CA GLY A 337 -27.13 15.37 19.02
C GLY A 337 -27.16 15.98 17.62
N VAL A 338 -26.02 15.97 16.91
CA VAL A 338 -25.90 16.59 15.56
C VAL A 338 -26.56 15.78 14.43
N GLY A 339 -27.18 14.64 14.73
CA GLY A 339 -27.79 13.77 13.73
C GLY A 339 -26.78 13.39 12.64
N GLN A 340 -27.12 13.67 11.39
CA GLN A 340 -26.26 13.40 10.23
C GLN A 340 -25.53 14.65 9.70
N TRP A 341 -25.44 15.71 10.50
CA TRP A 341 -24.63 16.86 10.17
C TRP A 341 -23.14 16.53 10.31
N ALA A 342 -22.44 16.41 9.18
CA ALA A 342 -20.99 16.33 9.15
C ALA A 342 -20.37 17.71 9.42
N GLY A 343 -19.35 17.79 10.27
CA GLY A 343 -18.63 19.04 10.56
C GLY A 343 -19.23 19.90 11.68
N LEU A 344 -20.30 19.44 12.33
CA LEU A 344 -20.84 20.03 13.57
C LEU A 344 -20.51 19.15 14.77
N GLU A 345 -20.34 19.77 15.93
CA GLU A 345 -20.29 19.10 17.23
C GLU A 345 -21.50 19.51 18.08
N VAL A 346 -22.00 18.59 18.90
CA VAL A 346 -23.07 18.94 19.85
C VAL A 346 -22.50 19.83 20.96
N SER A 347 -23.21 20.89 21.32
CA SER A 347 -22.82 21.79 22.41
C SER A 347 -24.01 22.12 23.29
N ASP A 348 -23.78 22.17 24.61
CA ASP A 348 -24.73 22.70 25.59
C ASP A 348 -24.53 24.23 25.80
N GLU A 349 -23.61 24.85 25.05
CA GLU A 349 -23.35 26.29 25.06
C GLU A 349 -24.34 27.01 24.15
N GLN A 350 -24.79 28.20 24.58
CA GLN A 350 -25.62 29.10 23.77
C GLN A 350 -26.83 28.38 23.16
N ALA A 351 -27.73 27.78 23.95
CA ALA A 351 -28.94 27.10 23.46
C ALA A 351 -30.07 28.09 23.08
N HIS A 352 -30.91 27.74 22.08
CA HIS A 352 -32.05 28.57 21.64
C HIS A 352 -33.30 27.76 21.32
N GLY A 353 -34.19 27.64 22.31
CA GLY A 353 -35.42 26.85 22.17
C GLY A 353 -35.33 25.44 22.76
N GLY A 354 -34.18 25.09 23.35
CA GLY A 354 -33.90 23.80 23.98
C GLY A 354 -32.68 23.84 24.91
N ARG A 355 -31.94 22.73 25.01
CA ARG A 355 -30.72 22.61 25.82
C ARG A 355 -29.44 22.58 24.99
N ARG A 356 -29.52 22.37 23.67
CA ARG A 356 -28.34 22.06 22.83
C ARG A 356 -28.32 22.82 21.51
N THR A 357 -27.14 22.91 20.92
CA THR A 357 -26.90 23.48 19.59
C THR A 357 -25.90 22.66 18.78
N GLY A 358 -25.89 22.89 17.47
CA GLY A 358 -24.83 22.43 16.57
C GLY A 358 -23.70 23.47 16.48
N LYS A 359 -22.57 23.21 17.14
CA LYS A 359 -21.39 24.07 17.14
C LYS A 359 -20.53 23.82 15.91
N TRP A 360 -20.25 24.87 15.15
CA TRP A 360 -19.27 24.89 14.06
C TRP A 360 -18.06 25.72 14.48
N HIS A 361 -16.90 25.07 14.64
CA HIS A 361 -15.65 25.67 15.10
C HIS A 361 -14.43 25.05 14.40
N LYS A 362 -13.23 25.57 14.66
CA LYS A 362 -11.98 25.16 13.99
C LYS A 362 -12.15 25.11 12.47
N MET A 363 -12.74 26.16 11.88
CA MET A 363 -13.11 26.18 10.46
C MET A 363 -11.97 25.86 9.47
N PRO A 364 -10.66 26.09 9.75
CA PRO A 364 -9.59 25.58 8.90
C PRO A 364 -9.49 24.05 8.83
N LEU A 365 -9.91 23.34 9.88
CA LEU A 365 -9.93 21.88 9.97
C LEU A 365 -11.31 21.30 9.60
N HIS A 366 -12.39 22.01 9.94
CA HIS A 366 -13.77 21.65 9.62
C HIS A 366 -14.37 22.69 8.68
N THR A 367 -13.93 22.66 7.42
CA THR A 367 -14.21 23.70 6.44
C THR A 367 -15.66 23.77 5.97
N SER A 368 -16.50 22.80 6.35
CA SER A 368 -17.93 22.78 6.04
C SER A 368 -18.75 22.06 7.10
N ALA A 369 -20.00 22.51 7.28
CA ALA A 369 -21.06 21.79 7.98
C ALA A 369 -22.11 21.33 6.96
N ARG A 370 -22.35 20.02 6.81
CA ARG A 370 -23.16 19.44 5.72
C ARG A 370 -24.19 18.42 6.20
N LEU A 371 -25.39 18.46 5.63
CA LEU A 371 -26.45 17.47 5.80
C LEU A 371 -26.93 16.94 4.44
N SER A 372 -26.87 15.62 4.23
CA SER A 372 -27.27 14.95 2.99
C SER A 372 -28.58 14.16 3.07
N GLU A 373 -29.07 13.90 4.28
CA GLU A 373 -30.38 13.27 4.53
C GLU A 373 -31.44 14.36 4.70
N ILE A 374 -32.01 14.79 3.58
CA ILE A 374 -33.03 15.83 3.49
C ILE A 374 -34.12 15.40 2.50
N PRO A 375 -35.34 15.96 2.59
CA PRO A 375 -36.29 15.87 1.49
C PRO A 375 -35.65 16.42 0.22
N THR A 376 -35.72 15.69 -0.90
CA THR A 376 -35.10 16.13 -2.16
C THR A 376 -35.97 17.09 -2.96
N ASP A 377 -37.29 17.01 -2.84
CA ASP A 377 -38.20 17.95 -3.50
C ASP A 377 -38.51 19.12 -2.56
N TRP A 378 -37.99 20.30 -2.90
CA TRP A 378 -38.24 21.54 -2.18
C TRP A 378 -39.27 22.44 -2.88
N SER A 379 -40.00 21.94 -3.87
CA SER A 379 -41.00 22.73 -4.62
C SER A 379 -42.08 23.27 -3.71
N GLU A 380 -42.51 22.50 -2.70
CA GLU A 380 -43.55 22.85 -1.73
C GLU A 380 -43.09 23.75 -0.56
N PHE A 381 -41.78 23.99 -0.40
CA PHE A 381 -41.25 24.87 0.65
C PHE A 381 -40.98 26.28 0.11
N ASP A 382 -41.27 27.29 0.93
CA ASP A 382 -41.06 28.70 0.60
C ASP A 382 -39.70 29.20 1.06
N ALA A 383 -39.22 28.72 2.20
CA ALA A 383 -38.02 29.22 2.86
C ALA A 383 -37.26 28.14 3.66
N LEU A 384 -35.97 28.38 3.84
CA LEU A 384 -35.12 27.75 4.85
C LEU A 384 -34.94 28.73 6.01
N GLU A 385 -35.30 28.30 7.22
CA GLU A 385 -35.17 29.06 8.46
C GLU A 385 -34.13 28.44 9.38
N PHE A 386 -33.42 29.26 10.14
CA PHE A 386 -32.55 28.80 11.23
C PHE A 386 -32.15 29.94 12.16
N TRP A 387 -31.78 29.59 13.39
CA TRP A 387 -31.10 30.48 14.31
C TRP A 387 -29.58 30.28 14.25
N CYS A 388 -28.84 31.38 14.31
CA CYS A 388 -27.38 31.34 14.37
C CYS A 388 -26.83 32.31 15.43
N TYR A 389 -26.06 31.78 16.37
CA TYR A 389 -25.35 32.56 17.37
C TYR A 389 -23.89 32.74 16.97
N ALA A 390 -23.41 33.99 17.04
CA ALA A 390 -22.00 34.32 16.91
C ALA A 390 -21.50 34.93 18.23
N PRO A 391 -20.49 34.34 18.92
CA PRO A 391 -19.91 34.94 20.13
C PRO A 391 -19.22 36.29 19.87
N GLN A 392 -18.77 36.51 18.63
CA GLN A 392 -18.10 37.73 18.20
C GLN A 392 -18.29 37.96 16.69
N ALA A 393 -18.27 39.23 16.28
CA ALA A 393 -18.34 39.62 14.88
C ALA A 393 -16.94 39.52 14.22
N THR A 394 -16.63 38.40 13.56
CA THR A 394 -15.33 38.19 12.89
C THR A 394 -15.28 38.79 11.49
N GLY A 395 -16.45 39.11 10.91
CA GLY A 395 -16.58 39.53 9.52
C GLY A 395 -16.31 38.43 8.50
N ALA A 396 -16.02 37.19 8.95
CA ALA A 396 -15.82 36.03 8.10
C ALA A 396 -17.09 35.73 7.29
N THR A 397 -16.92 35.15 6.12
CA THR A 397 -18.04 34.79 5.24
C THR A 397 -18.10 33.28 5.10
N ALA A 398 -19.32 32.73 5.12
CA ALA A 398 -19.60 31.36 4.72
C ALA A 398 -20.55 31.35 3.52
N GLN A 399 -20.41 30.36 2.65
CA GLN A 399 -21.34 30.03 1.58
C GLN A 399 -22.34 28.98 2.07
N LEU A 400 -23.62 29.31 2.11
CA LEU A 400 -24.69 28.32 2.26
C LEU A 400 -25.07 27.80 0.87
N ILE A 401 -24.92 26.50 0.67
CA ILE A 401 -25.10 25.81 -0.60
C ILE A 401 -26.23 24.80 -0.49
N LEU A 402 -27.14 24.86 -1.46
CA LEU A 402 -28.20 23.88 -1.69
C LEU A 402 -27.88 23.18 -3.02
N ASN A 403 -27.35 21.96 -2.94
CA ASN A 403 -26.90 21.24 -4.12
C ASN A 403 -28.08 20.79 -4.98
N SER A 404 -28.15 21.28 -6.21
CA SER A 404 -29.19 20.94 -7.19
C SER A 404 -28.56 20.41 -8.48
N ASP A 405 -27.50 19.61 -8.31
CA ASP A 405 -26.78 19.00 -9.42
C ASP A 405 -27.41 17.66 -9.79
N GLN A 406 -27.27 17.30 -11.07
CA GLN A 406 -27.52 15.94 -11.50
C GLN A 406 -26.52 15.03 -10.78
N PRO A 407 -26.96 14.00 -10.04
CA PRO A 407 -26.04 13.04 -9.45
C PRO A 407 -25.22 12.39 -10.56
N ARG A 408 -23.94 12.73 -10.65
CA ARG A 408 -23.00 12.14 -11.60
C ARG A 408 -21.99 11.34 -10.81
N GLU A 409 -22.05 10.02 -10.96
CA GLU A 409 -20.99 9.14 -10.48
C GLU A 409 -19.93 9.07 -11.58
N ILE A 410 -19.23 10.19 -11.85
CA ILE A 410 -18.34 10.36 -13.01
C ILE A 410 -17.38 9.17 -13.14
N GLY A 411 -16.80 8.72 -12.02
CA GLY A 411 -15.95 7.52 -12.01
C GLY A 411 -16.68 6.27 -12.49
N ALA A 412 -17.85 5.97 -11.93
CA ALA A 412 -18.66 4.81 -12.32
C ALA A 412 -19.19 4.92 -13.76
N ASP A 413 -19.58 6.12 -14.21
CA ASP A 413 -20.02 6.38 -15.58
C ASP A 413 -18.90 6.17 -16.61
N GLN A 414 -17.65 6.51 -16.26
CA GLN A 414 -16.48 6.19 -17.10
C GLN A 414 -16.21 4.68 -17.11
N ILE A 415 -16.35 4.00 -15.96
CA ILE A 415 -16.17 2.55 -15.88
C ILE A 415 -17.24 1.82 -16.71
N CYS A 416 -18.50 2.28 -16.73
CA CYS A 416 -19.56 1.76 -17.62
C CYS A 416 -19.28 2.01 -19.11
N LYS A 417 -18.29 2.85 -19.45
CA LYS A 417 -17.78 3.04 -20.81
C LYS A 417 -16.46 2.30 -21.02
N HIS A 418 -16.05 1.47 -20.06
CA HIS A 418 -14.77 0.77 -19.99
C HIS A 418 -13.54 1.69 -20.00
N ILE A 419 -13.70 2.92 -19.52
CA ILE A 419 -12.60 3.86 -19.30
C ILE A 419 -12.14 3.71 -17.85
N MET A 420 -11.03 2.99 -17.66
CA MET A 420 -10.52 2.59 -16.36
C MET A 420 -9.04 2.96 -16.24
N GLN A 421 -8.65 3.58 -15.13
CA GLN A 421 -7.27 4.09 -14.91
C GLN A 421 -6.75 4.96 -16.07
N GLY A 422 -7.63 5.71 -16.72
CA GLY A 422 -7.31 6.60 -17.84
C GLY A 422 -7.17 5.91 -19.20
N HIS A 423 -7.38 4.59 -19.29
CA HIS A 423 -7.34 3.84 -20.54
C HIS A 423 -8.74 3.42 -20.96
N ASP A 424 -9.04 3.55 -22.26
CA ASP A 424 -10.26 3.04 -22.89
C ASP A 424 -10.00 1.62 -23.40
N PHE A 425 -10.60 0.63 -22.76
CA PHE A 425 -10.46 -0.78 -23.11
C PHE A 425 -11.35 -1.20 -24.29
N GLY A 426 -12.24 -0.31 -24.77
CA GLY A 426 -13.27 -0.67 -25.75
C GLY A 426 -14.27 -1.69 -25.19
N PRO A 427 -15.21 -2.19 -26.02
CA PRO A 427 -16.30 -3.07 -25.56
C PRO A 427 -15.84 -4.47 -25.12
N ASP A 428 -14.66 -4.93 -25.53
CA ASP A 428 -14.11 -6.24 -25.18
C ASP A 428 -12.83 -6.05 -24.35
N ILE A 429 -12.97 -6.11 -23.02
CA ILE A 429 -11.89 -5.75 -22.10
C ILE A 429 -10.74 -6.77 -22.18
N ASP A 430 -9.54 -6.29 -22.55
CA ASP A 430 -8.29 -7.03 -22.41
C ASP A 430 -7.68 -6.79 -21.02
N TRP A 431 -7.93 -7.72 -20.10
CA TRP A 431 -7.42 -7.68 -18.72
C TRP A 431 -5.89 -7.84 -18.59
N SER A 432 -5.20 -8.13 -19.70
CA SER A 432 -3.74 -8.22 -19.79
C SER A 432 -3.10 -7.03 -20.52
N ALA A 433 -3.90 -6.02 -20.89
CA ALA A 433 -3.39 -4.83 -21.56
C ALA A 433 -2.32 -4.12 -20.71
N ASP A 434 -1.23 -3.71 -21.36
CA ASP A 434 -0.18 -2.89 -20.77
C ASP A 434 0.08 -1.66 -21.68
N PRO A 435 -0.87 -0.71 -21.74
CA PRO A 435 -0.80 0.42 -22.67
C PRO A 435 0.34 1.41 -22.35
N ASN A 436 0.95 1.31 -21.16
CA ASN A 436 1.97 2.23 -20.67
C ASN A 436 3.36 1.58 -20.57
N ASP A 437 3.53 0.33 -21.01
CA ASP A 437 4.74 -0.49 -20.79
C ASP A 437 5.18 -0.49 -19.31
N TYR A 438 4.19 -0.56 -18.42
CA TYR A 438 4.34 -0.49 -16.97
C TYR A 438 3.44 -1.51 -16.29
N ARG A 439 4.00 -2.71 -16.08
CA ARG A 439 3.29 -3.88 -15.52
C ARG A 439 2.49 -3.61 -14.24
N GLU A 440 2.96 -2.74 -13.34
CA GLU A 440 2.23 -2.39 -12.12
C GLU A 440 0.91 -1.67 -12.39
N TRP A 441 0.77 -0.99 -13.53
CA TRP A 441 -0.52 -0.48 -14.02
C TRP A 441 -1.49 -1.64 -14.30
N THR A 442 -1.03 -2.67 -15.03
CA THR A 442 -1.83 -3.87 -15.33
C THR A 442 -2.13 -4.69 -14.07
N TYR A 443 -1.20 -4.76 -13.12
CA TYR A 443 -1.48 -5.36 -11.82
C TYR A 443 -2.54 -4.57 -11.04
N ALA A 444 -2.49 -3.23 -11.07
CA ALA A 444 -3.46 -2.39 -10.40
C ALA A 444 -4.88 -2.56 -10.96
N ILE A 445 -5.06 -2.77 -12.27
CA ILE A 445 -6.41 -3.01 -12.83
C ILE A 445 -6.98 -4.34 -12.34
N ASN A 446 -6.13 -5.36 -12.22
CA ASN A 446 -6.49 -6.69 -11.71
C ASN A 446 -6.66 -6.76 -10.17
N ARG A 447 -6.56 -5.62 -9.46
CA ARG A 447 -6.99 -5.47 -8.05
C ARG A 447 -8.47 -5.08 -7.92
N PHE A 448 -9.10 -4.61 -9.01
CA PHE A 448 -10.52 -4.26 -9.09
C PHE A 448 -10.97 -3.15 -8.15
N TYR A 449 -10.14 -2.13 -7.90
CA TYR A 449 -10.60 -0.97 -7.12
C TYR A 449 -11.78 -0.24 -7.77
N HIS A 450 -11.90 -0.30 -9.10
CA HIS A 450 -13.01 0.27 -9.86
C HIS A 450 -14.34 -0.46 -9.63
N TRP A 451 -14.33 -1.74 -9.23
CA TRP A 451 -15.56 -2.45 -8.86
C TRP A 451 -16.21 -1.85 -7.61
N ARG A 452 -15.41 -1.39 -6.64
CA ARG A 452 -15.95 -0.65 -5.49
C ARG A 452 -16.60 0.66 -5.92
N THR A 453 -16.03 1.37 -6.89
CA THR A 453 -16.64 2.59 -7.45
C THR A 453 -18.01 2.30 -8.08
N LEU A 454 -18.15 1.22 -8.85
CA LEU A 454 -19.45 0.79 -9.38
C LEU A 454 -20.42 0.40 -8.25
N ALA A 455 -19.96 -0.39 -7.28
CA ALA A 455 -20.78 -0.89 -6.19
C ALA A 455 -21.24 0.24 -5.24
N GLU A 456 -20.39 1.24 -4.97
CA GLU A 456 -20.72 2.45 -4.22
C GLU A 456 -21.70 3.34 -4.98
N ALA A 457 -21.52 3.51 -6.30
CA ALA A 457 -22.46 4.23 -7.14
C ALA A 457 -23.85 3.56 -7.12
N TYR A 458 -23.92 2.22 -7.25
CA TYR A 458 -25.16 1.48 -7.07
C TYR A 458 -25.74 1.65 -5.66
N TRP A 459 -24.90 1.56 -4.63
CA TRP A 459 -25.31 1.72 -3.24
C TRP A 459 -26.01 3.07 -3.00
N ASN A 460 -25.40 4.15 -3.49
CA ASN A 460 -25.85 5.52 -3.27
C ASN A 460 -27.06 5.92 -4.14
N THR A 461 -27.13 5.42 -5.38
CA THR A 461 -28.12 5.88 -6.37
C THR A 461 -29.27 4.89 -6.58
N GLY A 462 -29.03 3.60 -6.38
CA GLY A 462 -29.92 2.52 -6.81
C GLY A 462 -30.01 2.32 -8.32
N GLU A 463 -29.14 2.95 -9.13
CA GLU A 463 -29.13 2.74 -10.57
C GLU A 463 -28.54 1.37 -10.94
N GLU A 464 -29.40 0.48 -11.44
CA GLU A 464 -29.05 -0.90 -11.79
C GLU A 464 -27.91 -1.03 -12.82
N ARG A 465 -27.68 -0.02 -13.67
CA ARG A 465 -26.58 -0.07 -14.65
C ARG A 465 -25.21 -0.26 -13.99
N TYR A 466 -24.99 0.27 -12.79
CA TYR A 466 -23.71 0.13 -12.10
C TYR A 466 -23.52 -1.29 -11.52
N ALA A 467 -24.58 -1.86 -10.91
CA ALA A 467 -24.54 -3.24 -10.44
C ALA A 467 -24.43 -4.24 -11.61
N LYS A 468 -25.14 -3.97 -12.71
CA LYS A 468 -25.05 -4.75 -13.95
C LYS A 468 -23.64 -4.73 -14.52
N GLU A 469 -23.03 -3.55 -14.67
CA GLU A 469 -21.66 -3.40 -15.18
C GLU A 469 -20.66 -4.19 -14.31
N PHE A 470 -20.77 -4.11 -12.99
CA PHE A 470 -19.95 -4.92 -12.09
C PHE A 470 -20.11 -6.42 -12.36
N CYS A 471 -21.36 -6.90 -12.47
CA CYS A 471 -21.64 -8.32 -12.74
C CYS A 471 -21.09 -8.76 -14.09
N ASP A 472 -21.23 -7.93 -15.12
CA ASP A 472 -20.73 -8.21 -16.47
C ASP A 472 -19.19 -8.28 -16.49
N GLN A 473 -18.50 -7.33 -15.85
CA GLN A 473 -17.03 -7.34 -15.73
C GLN A 473 -16.52 -8.53 -14.91
N LEU A 474 -17.22 -8.91 -13.84
CA LEU A 474 -16.88 -10.09 -13.04
C LEU A 474 -16.98 -11.37 -13.88
N LEU A 475 -18.09 -11.55 -14.61
CA LEU A 475 -18.26 -12.70 -15.50
C LEU A 475 -17.21 -12.72 -16.61
N ASP A 476 -16.92 -11.56 -17.21
CA ASP A 476 -15.94 -11.42 -18.27
C ASP A 476 -14.51 -11.75 -17.80
N TRP A 477 -14.09 -11.17 -16.67
CA TRP A 477 -12.75 -11.42 -16.13
C TRP A 477 -12.55 -12.88 -15.76
N VAL A 478 -13.50 -13.48 -15.02
CA VAL A 478 -13.41 -14.89 -14.62
C VAL A 478 -13.42 -15.81 -15.85
N ARG A 479 -14.15 -15.45 -16.91
CA ARG A 479 -14.14 -16.20 -18.18
C ARG A 479 -12.78 -16.16 -18.87
N LYS A 480 -12.19 -14.97 -19.00
CA LYS A 480 -10.96 -14.76 -19.78
C LYS A 480 -9.68 -15.15 -19.04
N ASN A 481 -9.73 -15.20 -17.72
CA ASN A 481 -8.57 -15.39 -16.85
C ASN A 481 -8.74 -16.61 -15.94
N PRO A 482 -8.65 -17.84 -16.47
CA PRO A 482 -8.72 -19.05 -15.64
C PRO A 482 -7.51 -19.13 -14.70
N VAL A 483 -7.71 -19.68 -13.49
CA VAL A 483 -6.64 -19.88 -12.50
C VAL A 483 -5.49 -20.73 -13.05
N PRO A 484 -4.21 -20.37 -12.84
CA PRO A 484 -3.09 -21.23 -13.21
C PRO A 484 -2.99 -22.44 -12.27
N LEU A 485 -2.80 -23.64 -12.83
CA LEU A 485 -2.73 -24.89 -12.05
C LEU A 485 -1.31 -25.26 -11.63
N MET A 486 -0.33 -24.93 -12.47
CA MET A 486 1.05 -25.44 -12.37
C MET A 486 2.06 -24.34 -12.05
N SER A 487 1.59 -23.13 -11.72
CA SER A 487 2.43 -22.00 -11.33
C SER A 487 1.71 -21.13 -10.30
N SER A 488 2.49 -20.31 -9.59
CA SER A 488 1.95 -19.29 -8.67
C SER A 488 1.27 -18.13 -9.38
N GLY A 489 1.22 -18.10 -10.72
CA GLY A 489 0.71 -16.95 -11.47
C GLY A 489 1.54 -15.66 -11.32
N ASN A 490 2.64 -15.66 -10.56
CA ASN A 490 3.40 -14.42 -10.30
C ASN A 490 4.09 -13.84 -11.53
N GLY A 491 4.29 -14.65 -12.57
CA GLY A 491 4.76 -14.19 -13.89
C GLY A 491 3.64 -13.66 -14.79
N SER A 492 2.37 -13.92 -14.48
CA SER A 492 1.22 -13.45 -15.26
C SER A 492 0.74 -12.08 -14.78
N TYR A 493 -0.20 -11.48 -15.50
CA TYR A 493 -0.80 -10.19 -15.15
C TYR A 493 -2.00 -10.28 -14.21
N THR A 494 -2.69 -11.43 -14.18
CA THR A 494 -4.04 -11.53 -13.59
C THR A 494 -4.13 -12.42 -12.36
N TRP A 495 -3.18 -13.34 -12.15
CA TRP A 495 -3.18 -14.32 -11.06
C TRP A 495 -1.95 -14.29 -10.17
N ARG A 496 -1.20 -13.19 -10.16
CA ARG A 496 -0.15 -13.00 -9.14
C ARG A 496 -0.79 -13.07 -7.75
N THR A 497 -0.13 -13.81 -6.86
CA THR A 497 -0.62 -14.16 -5.52
C THR A 497 -1.01 -12.96 -4.67
N ILE A 498 -0.28 -11.85 -4.78
CA ILE A 498 -0.62 -10.58 -4.10
C ILE A 498 -1.98 -10.03 -4.56
N GLU A 499 -2.25 -9.94 -5.87
CA GLU A 499 -3.56 -9.51 -6.37
C GLU A 499 -4.67 -10.47 -5.93
N CYS A 500 -4.40 -11.78 -5.90
CA CYS A 500 -5.35 -12.76 -5.39
C CYS A 500 -5.72 -12.47 -3.92
N GLY A 501 -4.74 -12.16 -3.07
CA GLY A 501 -4.97 -11.76 -1.68
C GLY A 501 -5.76 -10.46 -1.55
N ILE A 502 -5.41 -9.43 -2.33
CA ILE A 502 -6.10 -8.12 -2.33
C ILE A 502 -7.57 -8.26 -2.73
N ARG A 503 -7.85 -8.98 -3.82
CA ARG A 503 -9.21 -9.19 -4.33
C ARG A 503 -10.12 -9.73 -3.23
N GLN A 504 -9.63 -10.74 -2.52
CA GLN A 504 -10.41 -11.52 -1.58
C GLN A 504 -10.49 -10.92 -0.18
N SER A 505 -9.56 -10.03 0.20
CA SER A 505 -9.60 -9.33 1.49
C SER A 505 -10.32 -7.99 1.45
N THR A 506 -10.55 -7.42 0.26
CA THR A 506 -11.07 -6.05 0.14
C THR A 506 -12.12 -5.89 -0.97
N THR A 507 -11.71 -5.90 -2.24
CA THR A 507 -12.54 -5.40 -3.35
C THR A 507 -13.70 -6.31 -3.70
N TRP A 508 -13.52 -7.64 -3.67
CA TRP A 508 -14.58 -8.58 -4.01
C TRP A 508 -15.64 -8.67 -2.90
N PRO A 509 -15.28 -8.88 -1.61
CA PRO A 509 -16.26 -8.85 -0.54
C PRO A 509 -17.04 -7.52 -0.49
N ASP A 510 -16.36 -6.37 -0.53
CA ASP A 510 -17.05 -5.08 -0.48
C ASP A 510 -18.04 -4.90 -1.64
N SER A 511 -17.63 -5.20 -2.88
CA SER A 511 -18.52 -5.08 -4.04
C SER A 511 -19.68 -6.08 -3.96
N LEU A 512 -19.43 -7.34 -3.60
CA LEU A 512 -20.45 -8.38 -3.40
C LEU A 512 -21.52 -7.94 -2.40
N TYR A 513 -21.11 -7.56 -1.19
CA TYR A 513 -22.05 -7.22 -0.12
C TYR A 513 -22.83 -5.93 -0.39
N ARG A 514 -22.40 -5.09 -1.35
CA ARG A 514 -23.19 -3.94 -1.82
C ARG A 514 -24.21 -4.31 -2.89
N VAL A 515 -23.86 -5.21 -3.82
CA VAL A 515 -24.72 -5.55 -4.96
C VAL A 515 -25.56 -6.81 -4.77
N LEU A 516 -25.41 -7.55 -3.67
CA LEU A 516 -26.11 -8.82 -3.43
C LEU A 516 -27.64 -8.73 -3.53
N GLY A 517 -28.21 -7.56 -3.25
CA GLY A 517 -29.65 -7.27 -3.40
C GLY A 517 -30.10 -6.88 -4.82
N SER A 518 -29.18 -6.69 -5.77
CA SER A 518 -29.49 -6.29 -7.14
C SER A 518 -30.10 -7.45 -7.93
N PRO A 519 -31.12 -7.23 -8.77
CA PRO A 519 -31.60 -8.21 -9.74
C PRO A 519 -30.53 -8.62 -10.77
N SER A 520 -29.50 -7.80 -10.98
CA SER A 520 -28.36 -8.14 -11.86
C SER A 520 -27.43 -9.18 -11.23
N PHE A 521 -27.44 -9.34 -9.90
CA PHE A 521 -26.71 -10.38 -9.19
C PHE A 521 -27.46 -11.72 -9.27
N THR A 522 -27.47 -12.31 -10.45
CA THR A 522 -28.23 -13.52 -10.79
C THR A 522 -27.64 -14.80 -10.17
N PRO A 523 -28.36 -15.94 -10.20
CA PRO A 523 -27.82 -17.24 -9.78
C PRO A 523 -26.53 -17.64 -10.50
N GLU A 524 -26.38 -17.26 -11.78
CA GLU A 524 -25.17 -17.50 -12.55
C GLU A 524 -23.99 -16.69 -12.00
N VAL A 525 -24.20 -15.39 -11.76
CA VAL A 525 -23.18 -14.50 -11.19
C VAL A 525 -22.73 -15.03 -9.83
N ALA A 526 -23.67 -15.42 -8.96
CA ALA A 526 -23.35 -16.00 -7.66
C ALA A 526 -22.51 -17.27 -7.78
N ALA A 527 -22.86 -18.18 -8.70
CA ALA A 527 -22.12 -19.42 -8.91
C ALA A 527 -20.71 -19.18 -9.48
N VAL A 528 -20.57 -18.33 -10.50
CA VAL A 528 -19.26 -17.99 -11.09
C VAL A 528 -18.35 -17.31 -10.08
N MET A 529 -18.87 -16.34 -9.33
CA MET A 529 -18.12 -15.64 -8.29
C MET A 529 -17.62 -16.62 -7.23
N THR A 530 -18.51 -17.45 -6.69
CA THR A 530 -18.18 -18.41 -5.64
C THR A 530 -17.13 -19.41 -6.11
N ARG A 531 -17.27 -19.92 -7.35
CA ARG A 531 -16.26 -20.81 -7.95
C ARG A 531 -14.90 -20.16 -8.02
N SER A 532 -14.84 -18.92 -8.51
CA SER A 532 -13.56 -18.20 -8.58
C SER A 532 -12.99 -17.92 -7.18
N MET A 533 -13.81 -17.57 -6.19
CA MET A 533 -13.34 -17.38 -4.80
C MET A 533 -12.71 -18.67 -4.23
N VAL A 534 -13.32 -19.83 -4.48
CA VAL A 534 -12.76 -21.14 -4.08
C VAL A 534 -11.43 -21.42 -4.80
N GLU A 535 -11.33 -21.09 -6.09
CA GLU A 535 -10.07 -21.19 -6.83
C GLU A 535 -8.99 -20.27 -6.27
N HIS A 536 -9.34 -19.04 -5.86
CA HIS A 536 -8.40 -18.14 -5.19
C HIS A 536 -7.91 -18.73 -3.86
N ALA A 537 -8.81 -19.28 -3.03
CA ALA A 537 -8.42 -19.92 -1.77
C ALA A 537 -7.46 -21.08 -2.01
N ARG A 538 -7.80 -21.99 -2.95
CA ARG A 538 -6.95 -23.13 -3.30
C ARG A 538 -5.61 -22.69 -3.90
N HIS A 539 -5.59 -21.63 -4.70
CA HIS A 539 -4.37 -21.07 -5.27
C HIS A 539 -3.44 -20.49 -4.18
N LEU A 540 -3.99 -19.70 -3.25
CA LEU A 540 -3.25 -19.11 -2.10
C LEU A 540 -2.79 -20.16 -1.07
N MET A 541 -3.50 -21.27 -0.97
CA MET A 541 -3.05 -22.45 -0.22
C MET A 541 -1.86 -23.12 -0.91
N ALA A 542 -1.94 -23.26 -2.24
CA ALA A 542 -0.97 -24.01 -3.02
C ALA A 542 0.36 -23.28 -3.22
N TRP A 543 0.34 -21.95 -3.31
CA TRP A 543 1.48 -21.14 -3.74
C TRP A 543 1.81 -19.97 -2.81
N PRO A 544 1.98 -20.18 -1.48
CA PRO A 544 2.35 -19.08 -0.59
C PRO A 544 3.74 -18.53 -0.92
N THR A 545 3.90 -17.21 -0.85
CA THR A 545 5.22 -16.59 -0.91
C THR A 545 6.05 -16.86 0.35
N ARG A 546 7.37 -16.71 0.24
CA ARG A 546 8.32 -16.98 1.33
C ARG A 546 8.54 -15.73 2.20
N GLY A 547 7.48 -15.28 2.86
CA GLY A 547 7.51 -14.12 3.78
C GLY A 547 7.35 -12.75 3.10
N GLY A 548 7.61 -11.70 3.86
CA GLY A 548 7.46 -10.30 3.43
C GLY A 548 5.99 -9.86 3.28
N ASN A 549 5.78 -8.61 2.84
CA ASN A 549 4.43 -8.04 2.81
C ASN A 549 3.43 -8.87 1.96
N TRP A 550 3.90 -9.60 0.92
CA TRP A 550 3.05 -10.46 0.07
C TRP A 550 2.37 -11.57 0.87
N LEU A 551 3.09 -12.29 1.73
CA LEU A 551 2.52 -13.40 2.49
C LEU A 551 1.43 -12.90 3.46
N THR A 552 1.57 -11.69 4.01
CA THR A 552 0.53 -11.09 4.85
C THR A 552 -0.73 -10.75 4.06
N MET A 553 -0.57 -10.30 2.81
CA MET A 553 -1.67 -9.97 1.89
C MET A 553 -2.41 -11.23 1.41
N GLU A 554 -1.65 -12.26 1.02
CA GLU A 554 -2.15 -13.58 0.68
C GLU A 554 -2.95 -14.18 1.82
N SER A 555 -2.39 -14.14 3.04
CA SER A 555 -3.01 -14.71 4.23
C SER A 555 -4.26 -13.94 4.64
N ASN A 556 -4.27 -12.61 4.52
CA ASN A 556 -5.46 -11.80 4.74
C ASN A 556 -6.61 -12.21 3.78
N GLY A 557 -6.32 -12.33 2.49
CA GLY A 557 -7.30 -12.78 1.50
C GLY A 557 -7.80 -14.21 1.76
N LEU A 558 -6.88 -15.15 1.98
CA LEU A 558 -7.21 -16.56 2.26
C LEU A 558 -8.08 -16.70 3.51
N GLY A 559 -7.71 -16.02 4.59
CA GLY A 559 -8.45 -16.04 5.85
C GLY A 559 -9.83 -15.41 5.71
N THR A 560 -9.94 -14.31 4.97
CA THR A 560 -11.22 -13.66 4.67
C THR A 560 -12.16 -14.60 3.91
N ILE A 561 -11.68 -15.33 2.90
CA ILE A 561 -12.50 -16.33 2.19
C ILE A 561 -12.98 -17.43 3.14
N GLY A 562 -12.07 -17.99 3.96
CA GLY A 562 -12.40 -19.03 4.93
C GLY A 562 -13.39 -18.60 6.01
N ILE A 563 -13.50 -17.29 6.28
CA ILE A 563 -14.50 -16.70 7.18
C ILE A 563 -15.83 -16.45 6.46
N LEU A 564 -15.78 -15.93 5.22
CA LEU A 564 -16.98 -15.50 4.48
C LEU A 564 -17.71 -16.62 3.74
N LEU A 565 -17.09 -17.79 3.59
CA LEU A 565 -17.65 -18.99 2.98
C LEU A 565 -17.56 -20.23 3.91
N PRO A 566 -18.11 -20.18 5.13
CA PRO A 566 -18.01 -21.27 6.11
C PRO A 566 -18.75 -22.55 5.69
N GLU A 567 -19.57 -22.48 4.65
CA GLU A 567 -20.31 -23.61 4.09
C GLU A 567 -19.41 -24.66 3.42
N PHE A 568 -18.17 -24.31 3.07
CA PHE A 568 -17.24 -25.22 2.40
C PHE A 568 -16.50 -26.12 3.38
N ASN A 569 -16.32 -27.39 3.01
CA ASN A 569 -15.58 -28.36 3.82
C ASN A 569 -14.12 -27.92 4.09
N GLU A 570 -13.52 -27.17 3.16
CA GLU A 570 -12.14 -26.67 3.25
C GLU A 570 -12.02 -25.33 4.00
N ALA A 571 -13.12 -24.64 4.29
CA ALA A 571 -13.12 -23.26 4.81
C ALA A 571 -12.34 -23.12 6.13
N ALA A 572 -12.49 -24.09 7.02
CA ALA A 572 -11.74 -24.13 8.28
C ALA A 572 -10.23 -24.21 8.05
N ALA A 573 -9.78 -25.06 7.12
CA ALA A 573 -8.36 -25.21 6.81
C ALA A 573 -7.77 -23.92 6.20
N TRP A 574 -8.51 -23.22 5.34
CA TRP A 574 -8.10 -21.93 4.79
C TRP A 574 -7.91 -20.88 5.88
N ARG A 575 -8.93 -20.72 6.73
CA ARG A 575 -8.93 -19.77 7.85
C ARG A 575 -7.80 -20.05 8.85
N ASP A 576 -7.67 -21.29 9.29
CA ASP A 576 -6.69 -21.67 10.31
C ASP A 576 -5.26 -21.53 9.78
N THR A 577 -5.03 -21.86 8.50
CA THR A 577 -3.74 -21.65 7.83
C THR A 577 -3.40 -20.17 7.72
N ALA A 578 -4.35 -19.32 7.31
CA ALA A 578 -4.16 -17.88 7.21
C ALA A 578 -3.83 -17.24 8.57
N LEU A 579 -4.55 -17.61 9.62
CA LEU A 579 -4.29 -17.10 10.98
C LEU A 579 -2.93 -17.55 11.49
N ALA A 580 -2.53 -18.80 11.25
CA ALA A 580 -1.20 -19.29 11.61
C ALA A 580 -0.08 -18.54 10.87
N ARG A 581 -0.26 -18.27 9.57
CA ARG A 581 0.68 -17.47 8.78
C ARG A 581 0.78 -16.04 9.32
N GLN A 582 -0.34 -15.33 9.51
CA GLN A 582 -0.31 -13.97 10.05
C GLN A 582 0.35 -13.89 11.43
N TYR A 583 0.07 -14.86 12.30
CA TYR A 583 0.64 -14.90 13.64
C TYR A 583 2.17 -15.06 13.61
N ALA A 584 2.69 -15.93 12.74
CA ALA A 584 4.13 -16.08 12.55
C ALA A 584 4.75 -14.84 11.89
N GLU A 585 4.09 -14.26 10.88
CA GLU A 585 4.64 -13.13 10.13
C GLU A 585 4.69 -11.82 10.94
N ILE A 586 3.82 -11.63 11.94
CA ILE A 586 3.97 -10.50 12.87
C ILE A 586 5.33 -10.55 13.60
N ASP A 587 5.81 -11.74 13.97
CA ASP A 587 7.11 -11.88 14.62
C ASP A 587 8.26 -11.85 13.61
N ASN A 588 8.06 -12.39 12.41
CA ASN A 588 9.09 -12.39 11.36
C ASN A 588 9.30 -11.01 10.72
N GLN A 589 8.26 -10.18 10.66
CA GLN A 589 8.27 -8.93 9.88
C GLN A 589 8.18 -7.64 10.70
N VAL A 590 7.91 -7.72 11.99
CA VAL A 590 7.80 -6.53 12.84
C VAL A 590 8.83 -6.62 13.95
N TYR A 591 9.77 -5.68 13.93
CA TYR A 591 10.77 -5.55 14.99
C TYR A 591 10.11 -5.30 16.35
N GLN A 592 10.88 -5.51 17.42
CA GLN A 592 10.40 -5.31 18.79
C GLN A 592 10.02 -3.86 19.08
N ASP A 593 10.61 -2.91 18.34
CA ASP A 593 10.30 -1.48 18.40
C ASP A 593 9.11 -1.07 17.50
N GLY A 594 8.43 -2.04 16.89
CA GLY A 594 7.19 -1.84 16.13
C GLY A 594 7.39 -1.53 14.66
N ALA A 595 8.61 -1.22 14.21
CA ALA A 595 8.87 -0.98 12.80
C ALA A 595 8.74 -2.29 11.99
N GLN A 596 8.21 -2.18 10.77
CA GLN A 596 8.18 -3.31 9.85
C GLN A 596 9.54 -3.41 9.14
N ILE A 597 10.05 -4.62 8.92
CA ILE A 597 11.44 -4.90 8.51
C ILE A 597 11.83 -4.41 7.10
N GLU A 598 10.87 -3.93 6.31
CA GLU A 598 11.12 -3.22 5.05
C GLU A 598 11.31 -1.72 5.28
N LEU A 599 11.40 -1.23 6.52
CA LEU A 599 11.88 0.10 6.92
C LEU A 599 11.32 1.30 6.11
N SER A 600 10.20 1.07 5.45
CA SER A 600 9.50 2.00 4.59
C SER A 600 8.21 2.33 5.30
N THR A 601 7.99 3.61 5.55
CA THR A 601 6.78 4.07 6.23
C THR A 601 5.52 3.75 5.43
N GLY A 602 5.62 3.63 4.10
CA GLY A 602 4.54 3.19 3.22
C GLY A 602 4.21 1.70 3.35
N TYR A 603 5.23 0.84 3.30
CA TYR A 603 5.04 -0.62 3.43
C TYR A 603 4.77 -1.09 4.86
N HIS A 604 5.15 -0.28 5.85
CA HIS A 604 4.63 -0.40 7.20
C HIS A 604 3.10 -0.35 7.19
N GLN A 605 2.49 0.65 6.52
CA GLN A 605 1.02 0.74 6.44
C GLN A 605 0.39 -0.42 5.67
N VAL A 606 1.05 -0.90 4.61
CA VAL A 606 0.58 -2.08 3.88
C VAL A 606 0.50 -3.27 4.83
N SER A 607 1.57 -3.55 5.57
CA SER A 607 1.63 -4.69 6.49
C SER A 607 0.64 -4.53 7.65
N LEU A 608 0.60 -3.35 8.29
CA LEU A 608 -0.34 -3.03 9.37
C LEU A 608 -1.79 -3.30 8.96
N ARG A 609 -2.20 -2.83 7.77
CA ARG A 609 -3.56 -3.03 7.25
C ARG A 609 -3.88 -4.49 6.97
N ASN A 610 -2.90 -5.30 6.56
CA ASN A 610 -3.14 -6.72 6.29
C ASN A 610 -3.26 -7.55 7.58
N PHE A 611 -2.44 -7.28 8.59
CA PHE A 611 -2.60 -7.87 9.92
C PHE A 611 -3.93 -7.46 10.55
N LEU A 612 -4.24 -6.17 10.53
CA LEU A 612 -5.48 -5.63 11.07
C LEU A 612 -6.72 -6.15 10.31
N GLY A 613 -6.66 -6.22 8.98
CA GLY A 613 -7.80 -6.60 8.14
C GLY A 613 -8.35 -7.99 8.46
N LEU A 614 -7.46 -8.98 8.61
CA LEU A 614 -7.90 -10.34 8.98
C LEU A 614 -8.42 -10.36 10.42
N ALA A 615 -7.75 -9.68 11.36
CA ALA A 615 -8.19 -9.63 12.75
C ALA A 615 -9.55 -8.94 12.91
N ALA A 616 -9.82 -7.87 12.16
CA ALA A 616 -11.09 -7.18 12.14
C ALA A 616 -12.20 -8.06 11.55
N THR A 617 -11.91 -8.76 10.45
CA THR A 617 -12.85 -9.72 9.82
C THR A 617 -13.16 -10.87 10.77
N ALA A 618 -12.16 -11.38 11.49
CA ALA A 618 -12.32 -12.43 12.50
C ALA A 618 -13.18 -11.95 13.67
N LYS A 619 -12.89 -10.77 14.24
CA LYS A 619 -13.68 -10.15 15.32
C LYS A 619 -15.14 -9.96 14.94
N LEU A 620 -15.42 -9.49 13.71
CA LEU A 620 -16.78 -9.28 13.21
C LEU A 620 -17.60 -10.58 13.11
N ASN A 621 -16.92 -11.72 12.98
CA ASN A 621 -17.49 -13.05 12.75
C ASN A 621 -17.28 -14.00 13.93
N ASP A 622 -16.92 -13.49 15.10
CA ASP A 622 -16.73 -14.27 16.32
C ASP A 622 -15.69 -15.41 16.14
N VAL A 623 -14.69 -15.18 15.28
CA VAL A 623 -13.56 -16.08 15.05
C VAL A 623 -12.41 -15.72 15.98
N ALA A 624 -11.93 -16.70 16.74
CA ALA A 624 -10.81 -16.50 17.64
C ALA A 624 -9.50 -16.24 16.88
N VAL A 625 -8.76 -15.22 17.32
CA VAL A 625 -7.36 -14.99 16.97
C VAL A 625 -6.46 -15.42 18.14
N PRO A 626 -5.16 -15.68 17.92
CA PRO A 626 -4.22 -15.97 19.02
C PRO A 626 -4.26 -14.88 20.11
N ALA A 627 -4.18 -15.28 21.38
CA ALA A 627 -4.50 -14.42 22.52
C ALA A 627 -3.64 -13.14 22.62
N ASP A 628 -2.37 -13.21 22.21
CA ASP A 628 -1.42 -12.11 22.21
C ASP A 628 -1.31 -11.38 20.85
N TYR A 629 -2.11 -11.76 19.84
CA TYR A 629 -2.07 -11.19 18.49
C TYR A 629 -2.23 -9.67 18.50
N HIS A 630 -3.25 -9.17 19.21
CA HIS A 630 -3.51 -7.72 19.32
C HIS A 630 -2.40 -6.99 20.08
N ALA A 631 -1.82 -7.61 21.10
CA ALA A 631 -0.68 -7.03 21.81
C ALA A 631 0.54 -6.88 20.90
N LYS A 632 0.79 -7.86 20.03
CA LYS A 632 1.85 -7.77 19.02
C LYS A 632 1.53 -6.79 17.89
N LEU A 633 0.26 -6.59 17.52
CA LEU A 633 -0.13 -5.58 16.53
C LEU A 633 0.01 -4.15 17.07
N ARG A 634 -0.19 -3.96 18.37
CA ARG A 634 -0.11 -2.66 19.03
C ARG A 634 1.19 -1.89 18.77
N ARG A 635 2.35 -2.56 18.79
CA ARG A 635 3.67 -1.91 18.55
C ARG A 635 3.76 -1.21 17.19
N MET A 636 3.03 -1.69 16.18
CA MET A 636 2.99 -1.02 14.86
C MET A 636 2.28 0.33 14.92
N PHE A 637 1.21 0.45 15.71
CA PHE A 637 0.56 1.73 15.97
C PHE A 637 1.48 2.68 16.76
N GLU A 638 2.21 2.15 17.74
CA GLU A 638 3.20 2.93 18.50
C GLU A 638 4.32 3.46 17.58
N TYR A 639 4.79 2.67 16.61
CA TYR A 639 5.72 3.14 15.59
C TYR A 639 5.18 4.36 14.83
N ASN A 640 3.94 4.29 14.31
CA ASN A 640 3.32 5.40 13.60
C ASN A 640 3.25 6.67 14.46
N PHE A 641 2.89 6.56 15.73
CA PHE A 641 2.84 7.68 16.67
C PHE A 641 4.23 8.32 16.85
N TRP A 642 5.26 7.52 17.13
CA TRP A 642 6.58 8.05 17.45
C TRP A 642 7.32 8.60 16.23
N VAL A 643 7.09 8.04 15.04
CA VAL A 643 7.74 8.48 13.78
C VAL A 643 7.05 9.68 13.14
N GLN A 644 5.83 10.05 13.57
CA GLN A 644 5.09 11.12 12.91
C GLN A 644 5.81 12.48 13.01
N MET A 645 5.79 13.23 11.93
CA MET A 645 6.18 14.64 11.88
C MET A 645 5.14 15.53 12.58
N PRO A 646 5.48 16.79 12.91
CA PRO A 646 4.56 17.74 13.57
C PRO A 646 3.25 18.03 12.82
N ASP A 647 3.19 17.80 11.51
CA ASP A 647 1.96 17.93 10.71
C ASP A 647 1.01 16.71 10.81
N GLY A 648 1.34 15.74 11.68
CA GLY A 648 0.56 14.53 11.91
C GLY A 648 0.74 13.47 10.83
N ARG A 649 1.79 13.56 10.00
CA ARG A 649 2.09 12.59 8.94
C ARG A 649 3.39 11.83 9.18
N THR A 650 3.48 10.60 8.70
CA THR A 650 4.77 9.89 8.64
C THR A 650 5.71 10.56 7.63
N PRO A 651 7.04 10.56 7.84
CA PRO A 651 8.00 10.88 6.79
C PRO A 651 7.90 9.85 5.67
N ALA A 652 8.35 10.20 4.46
CA ALA A 652 8.29 9.30 3.30
C ALA A 652 9.60 8.54 3.09
N LEU A 653 10.00 7.76 4.08
CA LEU A 653 11.25 6.99 4.03
C LEU A 653 11.15 5.85 3.02
N ASN A 654 12.23 5.61 2.28
CA ASN A 654 12.34 4.50 1.33
C ASN A 654 11.22 4.58 0.27
N ASP A 655 10.64 3.45 -0.19
CA ASP A 655 9.42 3.50 -1.03
C ASP A 655 8.15 3.89 -0.22
N GLY A 656 8.29 4.86 0.68
CA GLY A 656 7.25 5.41 1.52
C GLY A 656 6.53 6.61 0.89
N SER A 657 5.48 7.04 1.59
CA SER A 657 4.74 8.27 1.28
C SER A 657 4.21 8.89 2.56
N LEU A 658 3.87 10.18 2.54
CA LEU A 658 3.20 10.85 3.65
C LEU A 658 1.88 10.14 3.94
N HIS A 659 1.75 9.61 5.15
CA HIS A 659 0.54 8.96 5.64
C HIS A 659 0.05 9.68 6.89
N ARG A 660 -1.26 9.96 6.97
CA ARG A 660 -1.85 10.64 8.13
C ARG A 660 -1.98 9.64 9.28
N VAL A 661 -1.37 9.95 10.41
CA VAL A 661 -1.29 9.04 11.57
C VAL A 661 -2.56 9.08 12.42
N ARG A 662 -3.30 10.20 12.39
CA ARG A 662 -4.51 10.40 13.21
C ARG A 662 -5.54 9.29 13.05
N GLU A 663 -5.80 8.85 11.81
CA GLU A 663 -6.77 7.79 11.52
C GLU A 663 -6.33 6.42 12.11
N ASP A 664 -5.02 6.15 12.13
CA ASP A 664 -4.49 4.95 12.78
C ASP A 664 -4.64 5.03 14.30
N MET A 665 -4.45 6.24 14.87
CA MET A 665 -4.59 6.47 16.31
C MET A 665 -6.04 6.38 16.77
N GLU A 666 -7.00 6.83 15.95
CA GLU A 666 -8.43 6.61 16.21
C GLU A 666 -8.76 5.13 16.27
N THR A 667 -8.27 4.36 15.28
CA THR A 667 -8.41 2.90 15.24
C THR A 667 -7.78 2.25 16.47
N ALA A 668 -6.56 2.66 16.84
CA ALA A 668 -5.87 2.13 18.02
C ALA A 668 -6.57 2.50 19.34
N ALA A 669 -7.09 3.72 19.45
CA ALA A 669 -7.84 4.17 20.62
C ALA A 669 -9.12 3.35 20.82
N GLU A 670 -9.83 3.02 19.73
CA GLU A 670 -11.01 2.14 19.79
C GLU A 670 -10.63 0.70 20.17
N LEU A 671 -9.54 0.17 19.60
CA LEU A 671 -9.13 -1.21 19.83
C LEU A 671 -8.58 -1.44 21.25
N TYR A 672 -7.83 -0.48 21.79
CA TYR A 672 -7.05 -0.66 23.01
C TYR A 672 -7.53 0.18 24.20
N GLY A 673 -8.35 1.22 23.98
CA GLY A 673 -8.79 2.13 25.05
C GLY A 673 -7.65 2.91 25.71
N ASP A 674 -6.51 3.05 25.03
CA ASP A 674 -5.27 3.57 25.59
C ASP A 674 -5.21 5.10 25.62
N GLY A 675 -4.68 5.66 26.71
CA GLY A 675 -4.56 7.10 26.90
C GLY A 675 -3.68 7.78 25.86
N LEU A 676 -2.58 7.16 25.43
CA LEU A 676 -1.67 7.71 24.43
C LEU A 676 -2.34 7.80 23.06
N PHE A 677 -3.02 6.72 22.64
CA PHE A 677 -3.74 6.71 21.37
C PHE A 677 -4.92 7.67 21.37
N GLN A 678 -5.65 7.78 22.49
CA GLN A 678 -6.71 8.78 22.64
C GLN A 678 -6.16 10.22 22.55
N TRP A 679 -4.98 10.46 23.11
CA TRP A 679 -4.29 11.75 23.03
C TRP A 679 -3.90 12.08 21.60
N ALA A 680 -3.26 11.15 20.90
CA ALA A 680 -2.88 11.34 19.50
C ALA A 680 -4.10 11.49 18.57
N ALA A 681 -5.15 10.68 18.76
CA ALA A 681 -6.39 10.74 17.98
C ALA A 681 -7.18 12.05 18.18
N SER A 682 -6.98 12.72 19.31
CA SER A 682 -7.70 13.95 19.69
C SER A 682 -6.85 15.21 19.59
N ASP A 683 -5.68 15.12 18.95
CA ASP A 683 -4.72 16.22 18.82
C ASP A 683 -4.41 16.86 20.19
N GLY A 684 -4.24 15.99 21.19
CA GLY A 684 -3.86 16.33 22.56
C GLY A 684 -4.99 16.80 23.49
N THR A 685 -6.24 16.85 23.02
CA THR A 685 -7.37 17.38 23.82
C THR A 685 -7.97 16.38 24.83
N ARG A 686 -7.72 15.08 24.67
CA ARG A 686 -8.19 13.99 25.56
C ARG A 686 -7.06 12.97 25.77
N GLY A 687 -7.25 11.99 26.66
CA GLY A 687 -6.24 10.95 26.89
C GLY A 687 -5.03 11.41 27.71
N THR A 688 -3.89 10.75 27.54
CA THR A 688 -2.65 10.97 28.28
C THR A 688 -1.53 11.36 27.34
N ALA A 689 -0.92 12.52 27.55
CA ALA A 689 0.22 12.99 26.78
C ALA A 689 1.42 12.03 26.94
N PRO A 690 2.29 11.89 25.92
CA PRO A 690 3.52 11.13 26.04
C PRO A 690 4.42 11.73 27.13
N ASP A 691 5.18 10.89 27.81
CA ASP A 691 6.12 11.27 28.88
C ASP A 691 7.43 11.88 28.38
N HIS A 692 7.71 11.75 27.08
CA HIS A 692 8.86 12.32 26.40
C HIS A 692 8.53 12.76 24.97
N THR A 693 9.48 13.46 24.34
CA THR A 693 9.32 13.95 22.96
C THR A 693 10.15 13.14 21.95
N SER A 694 11.47 13.14 22.08
CA SER A 694 12.39 12.50 21.15
C SER A 694 12.47 10.99 21.38
N HIS A 695 12.46 10.18 20.31
CA HIS A 695 12.33 8.73 20.38
C HIS A 695 13.41 8.02 19.53
N TYR A 696 13.82 6.83 19.96
CA TYR A 696 14.78 5.99 19.22
C TYR A 696 14.20 4.60 19.02
N PHE A 697 14.18 4.14 17.77
CA PHE A 697 13.81 2.79 17.37
C PHE A 697 15.09 1.93 17.20
N PRO A 698 15.46 1.08 18.18
CA PRO A 698 16.78 0.47 18.19
C PRO A 698 17.06 -0.53 17.07
N TYR A 699 16.03 -1.24 16.61
CA TYR A 699 16.14 -2.23 15.54
C TYR A 699 15.94 -1.60 14.18
N ALA A 700 14.98 -0.68 14.07
CA ALA A 700 14.79 0.10 12.84
C ALA A 700 15.97 1.05 12.57
N GLY A 701 16.74 1.41 13.62
CA GLY A 701 17.84 2.37 13.57
C GLY A 701 17.39 3.81 13.28
N GLN A 702 16.12 4.13 13.50
CA GLN A 702 15.56 5.46 13.25
C GLN A 702 15.58 6.29 14.53
N MET A 703 16.18 7.50 14.45
CA MET A 703 16.37 8.38 15.60
C MET A 703 15.61 9.69 15.39
N VAL A 704 14.56 9.91 16.18
CA VAL A 704 13.65 11.06 16.10
C VAL A 704 13.99 12.08 17.19
N MET A 705 14.46 13.25 16.79
CA MET A 705 14.69 14.40 17.66
C MET A 705 13.57 15.41 17.50
N ARG A 706 12.88 15.79 18.59
CA ARG A 706 11.80 16.79 18.49
C ARG A 706 11.66 17.70 19.70
N SER A 707 11.28 18.96 19.44
CA SER A 707 11.06 19.97 20.49
C SER A 707 9.69 19.86 21.16
N GLY A 708 8.74 19.17 20.52
CA GLY A 708 7.37 19.03 20.97
C GLY A 708 6.50 18.33 19.92
N TRP A 709 5.19 18.43 20.12
CA TRP A 709 4.16 17.82 19.27
C TRP A 709 3.29 18.83 18.53
N GLU A 710 3.40 20.11 18.90
CA GLU A 710 2.67 21.20 18.26
C GLU A 710 3.05 21.33 16.77
N PRO A 711 2.15 21.84 15.90
CA PRO A 711 2.42 21.97 14.47
C PRO A 711 3.70 22.76 14.11
N ASP A 712 4.11 23.69 14.97
CA ASP A 712 5.32 24.51 14.79
C ASP A 712 6.60 23.89 15.40
N ALA A 713 6.51 22.69 15.98
CA ALA A 713 7.63 22.00 16.58
C ALA A 713 8.74 21.69 15.56
N ARG A 714 9.97 21.61 16.06
CA ARG A 714 11.16 21.22 15.31
C ARG A 714 11.30 19.72 15.41
N TYR A 715 11.52 19.08 14.28
CA TYR A 715 11.61 17.64 14.14
C TYR A 715 12.76 17.30 13.18
N LEU A 716 13.60 16.35 13.58
CA LEU A 716 14.57 15.72 12.71
C LEU A 716 14.47 14.20 12.90
N LEU A 717 14.46 13.46 11.79
CA LEU A 717 14.71 12.03 11.79
C LEU A 717 16.05 11.76 11.13
N MET A 718 16.90 10.96 11.78
CA MET A 718 18.08 10.34 11.16
C MET A 718 17.81 8.86 10.92
N ASP A 719 17.95 8.40 9.67
CA ASP A 719 17.90 6.99 9.33
C ASP A 719 19.29 6.36 9.47
N ALA A 720 19.48 5.58 10.52
CA ALA A 720 20.67 4.79 10.78
C ALA A 720 20.34 3.30 10.88
N GLY A 721 19.30 2.88 10.15
CA GLY A 721 18.84 1.51 10.07
C GLY A 721 19.82 0.55 9.39
N PRO A 722 19.59 -0.76 9.56
CA PRO A 722 20.14 -1.75 8.64
C PRO A 722 19.54 -1.54 7.24
N PHE A 723 19.97 -2.35 6.26
CA PHE A 723 19.45 -2.15 4.90
C PHE A 723 17.95 -2.37 4.80
N GLY A 724 17.38 -3.43 5.40
CA GLY A 724 15.96 -3.79 5.30
C GLY A 724 15.65 -4.79 4.17
N LEU A 725 14.52 -5.50 4.25
CA LEU A 725 14.25 -6.68 3.41
C LEU A 725 13.90 -6.37 1.93
N GLY A 726 13.20 -5.26 1.69
CA GLY A 726 12.70 -4.82 0.39
C GLY A 726 12.35 -3.35 0.41
N HIS A 727 12.12 -2.75 -0.76
CA HIS A 727 11.71 -1.33 -0.89
C HIS A 727 12.74 -0.29 -0.43
N GLN A 728 14.00 -0.70 -0.27
CA GLN A 728 15.08 0.08 0.34
C GLN A 728 15.86 0.94 -0.63
N HIS A 729 16.29 2.09 -0.14
CA HIS A 729 17.16 3.04 -0.82
C HIS A 729 18.61 2.97 -0.27
N GLU A 730 19.56 3.55 -0.99
CA GLU A 730 20.97 3.65 -0.55
C GLU A 730 21.20 4.94 0.25
N ASP A 731 20.51 5.05 1.38
CA ASP A 731 20.23 6.30 2.11
C ASP A 731 20.75 6.34 3.55
N LYS A 732 21.66 5.43 3.96
CA LYS A 732 22.12 5.38 5.35
C LYS A 732 22.66 6.75 5.79
N LEU A 733 22.28 7.15 6.99
CA LEU A 733 22.57 8.44 7.63
C LEU A 733 21.82 9.64 7.02
N SER A 734 20.86 9.42 6.13
CA SER A 734 19.97 10.47 5.61
C SER A 734 19.18 11.14 6.74
N LEU A 735 18.86 12.43 6.53
CA LEU A 735 18.15 13.28 7.47
C LEU A 735 16.85 13.79 6.85
N VAL A 736 15.76 13.76 7.61
CA VAL A 736 14.50 14.44 7.28
C VAL A 736 14.25 15.52 8.33
N VAL A 737 13.95 16.74 7.91
CA VAL A 737 13.73 17.87 8.83
C VAL A 737 12.38 18.52 8.58
N HIS A 738 11.65 18.79 9.65
CA HIS A 738 10.37 19.51 9.62
C HIS A 738 10.36 20.56 10.74
N ALA A 739 9.87 21.76 10.44
CA ALA A 739 9.72 22.82 11.43
C ALA A 739 8.60 23.78 11.01
N PHE A 740 7.94 24.46 11.96
CA PHE A 740 6.99 25.53 11.64
C PHE A 740 5.88 25.12 10.65
N GLY A 741 5.38 23.88 10.74
CA GLY A 741 4.34 23.37 9.84
C GLY A 741 4.80 23.05 8.41
N LYS A 742 6.12 23.08 8.13
CA LYS A 742 6.69 22.81 6.81
C LYS A 742 7.82 21.77 6.89
N GLN A 743 7.83 20.83 5.94
CA GLN A 743 8.99 19.99 5.68
C GLN A 743 10.12 20.86 5.10
N MET A 744 11.32 20.77 5.68
CA MET A 744 12.47 21.60 5.34
C MET A 744 13.47 20.83 4.48
N LEU A 745 13.85 19.64 4.95
CA LEU A 745 14.71 18.71 4.22
C LEU A 745 13.91 17.43 3.96
N ALA A 746 13.80 17.05 2.69
CA ALA A 746 12.97 15.93 2.27
C ALA A 746 13.80 14.70 1.90
N ASP A 747 13.20 13.54 2.14
CA ASP A 747 13.57 12.29 1.49
C ASP A 747 12.76 12.18 0.17
N PRO A 748 13.32 11.59 -0.90
CA PRO A 748 12.65 11.56 -2.19
C PRO A 748 11.39 10.69 -2.19
N GLY A 749 11.27 9.71 -1.28
CA GLY A 749 10.12 8.81 -1.18
C GLY A 749 9.92 7.91 -2.39
N ASN A 750 8.69 7.43 -2.61
CA ASN A 750 8.43 6.45 -3.67
C ASN A 750 8.21 7.07 -5.06
N TYR A 751 9.03 6.65 -6.04
CA TYR A 751 8.81 6.86 -7.48
C TYR A 751 8.24 5.60 -8.16
N ALA A 752 7.79 5.71 -9.42
CA ALA A 752 7.28 4.57 -10.21
C ALA A 752 8.27 3.39 -10.25
N TYR A 753 7.76 2.15 -10.19
CA TYR A 753 8.55 0.90 -10.20
C TYR A 753 8.97 0.51 -11.62
N ASP A 754 9.61 1.43 -12.34
CA ASP A 754 10.06 1.26 -13.72
C ASP A 754 11.60 1.18 -13.81
N SER A 755 12.11 1.11 -15.04
CA SER A 755 13.55 1.14 -15.33
C SER A 755 14.09 2.53 -15.65
N SER A 756 13.32 3.59 -15.33
CA SER A 756 13.67 4.97 -15.70
C SER A 756 14.88 5.49 -14.89
N PRO A 757 15.60 6.51 -15.40
CA PRO A 757 16.63 7.21 -14.64
C PRO A 757 16.11 7.77 -13.31
N TRP A 758 14.82 8.13 -13.25
CA TRP A 758 14.18 8.68 -12.06
C TRP A 758 14.01 7.65 -10.96
N ARG A 759 13.58 6.42 -11.28
CA ARG A 759 13.55 5.33 -10.30
C ARG A 759 14.94 5.01 -9.81
N LYS A 760 15.92 4.93 -10.71
CA LYS A 760 17.32 4.68 -10.36
C LYS A 760 17.88 5.77 -9.42
N TYR A 761 17.62 7.04 -9.70
CA TYR A 761 18.00 8.17 -8.85
C TYR A 761 17.34 8.10 -7.48
N THR A 762 16.02 7.90 -7.45
CA THR A 762 15.20 7.94 -6.22
C THR A 762 15.64 6.90 -5.18
N ILE A 763 16.13 5.74 -5.61
CA ILE A 763 16.52 4.64 -4.71
C ILE A 763 18.03 4.61 -4.38
N ASP A 764 18.77 5.64 -4.78
CA ASP A 764 20.23 5.69 -4.71
C ASP A 764 20.70 6.95 -3.98
N THR A 765 21.91 6.91 -3.41
CA THR A 765 22.45 7.95 -2.51
C THR A 765 22.34 9.39 -3.04
N PRO A 766 22.48 9.68 -4.36
CA PRO A 766 22.36 11.05 -4.87
C PRO A 766 21.03 11.74 -4.57
N ALA A 767 19.96 11.01 -4.25
CA ALA A 767 18.66 11.57 -3.91
C ALA A 767 18.45 11.83 -2.41
N HIS A 768 19.42 11.48 -1.55
CA HIS A 768 19.27 11.52 -0.09
C HIS A 768 20.17 12.55 0.58
N ASN A 769 19.83 12.93 1.81
CA ASN A 769 20.53 13.95 2.57
C ASN A 769 21.77 13.37 3.26
N THR A 770 22.72 12.82 2.49
CA THR A 770 23.93 12.14 2.97
C THR A 770 25.12 12.39 2.02
N VAL A 771 26.20 11.63 2.17
CA VAL A 771 27.50 11.89 1.52
C VAL A 771 27.78 10.93 0.35
N LEU A 772 28.26 11.48 -0.76
CA LEU A 772 28.95 10.74 -1.84
C LEU A 772 30.47 10.83 -1.66
N VAL A 773 31.19 9.79 -2.10
CA VAL A 773 32.66 9.76 -2.13
C VAL A 773 33.14 9.50 -3.55
N ASP A 774 33.94 10.41 -4.11
CA ASP A 774 34.41 10.40 -5.50
C ASP A 774 33.26 10.30 -6.52
N GLY A 775 32.12 10.93 -6.21
CA GLY A 775 30.89 10.84 -7.01
C GLY A 775 30.19 9.48 -6.96
N LEU A 776 30.64 8.56 -6.10
CA LEU A 776 30.09 7.21 -5.96
C LEU A 776 29.09 7.13 -4.80
N PRO A 777 27.96 6.42 -4.99
CA PRO A 777 26.97 6.19 -3.93
C PRO A 777 27.37 5.08 -2.97
N GLN A 778 26.60 4.94 -1.89
CA GLN A 778 26.60 3.75 -1.04
C GLN A 778 26.17 2.50 -1.83
N CYS A 779 26.46 1.30 -1.33
CA CYS A 779 26.15 0.05 -2.03
C CYS A 779 25.85 -1.12 -1.07
N ARG A 780 24.79 -1.00 -0.28
CA ARG A 780 24.29 -2.03 0.65
C ARG A 780 23.51 -3.13 -0.06
N ARG A 781 22.86 -2.82 -1.19
CA ARG A 781 22.04 -3.77 -1.97
C ARG A 781 22.84 -4.97 -2.52
N LYS A 782 24.16 -4.91 -2.55
CA LYS A 782 25.04 -6.02 -2.96
C LYS A 782 25.67 -6.79 -1.80
N CYS A 783 25.34 -6.46 -0.57
CA CYS A 783 25.71 -7.23 0.62
C CYS A 783 24.85 -8.49 0.74
N ASP A 784 25.30 -9.45 1.57
CA ASP A 784 24.56 -10.69 1.81
C ASP A 784 23.19 -10.41 2.41
N ARG A 785 22.13 -11.04 1.89
CA ARG A 785 20.75 -10.78 2.34
C ARG A 785 20.53 -11.06 3.84
N GLU A 786 21.38 -11.87 4.46
CA GLU A 786 21.35 -12.15 5.89
C GLU A 786 21.68 -10.93 6.74
N THR A 787 22.33 -9.89 6.19
CA THR A 787 22.64 -8.64 6.90
C THR A 787 21.54 -7.59 6.80
N TYR A 788 20.49 -7.83 6.00
CA TYR A 788 19.45 -6.84 5.73
C TYR A 788 18.53 -6.64 6.93
N VAL A 789 18.26 -7.71 7.68
CA VAL A 789 17.38 -7.70 8.85
C VAL A 789 18.20 -8.09 10.07
N VAL A 790 18.20 -7.25 11.10
CA VAL A 790 19.05 -7.44 12.27
C VAL A 790 18.31 -8.16 13.39
N GLN A 791 19.00 -9.03 14.10
CA GLN A 791 18.46 -9.69 15.29
C GLN A 791 18.78 -8.94 16.58
N GLN A 792 19.66 -7.94 16.51
CA GLN A 792 20.08 -7.08 17.62
C GLN A 792 20.27 -5.64 17.10
N PRO A 793 20.05 -4.62 17.93
CA PRO A 793 20.32 -3.22 17.57
C PRO A 793 21.76 -3.02 17.08
N PRO A 794 22.00 -2.23 16.01
CA PRO A 794 23.35 -1.96 15.53
C PRO A 794 24.22 -1.27 16.60
N GLU A 795 25.41 -1.82 16.87
CA GLU A 795 26.31 -1.28 17.91
C GLU A 795 26.88 0.10 17.59
N SER A 796 26.89 0.48 16.30
CA SER A 796 27.34 1.81 15.85
C SER A 796 26.37 2.92 16.25
N ASN A 797 25.12 2.58 16.57
CA ASN A 797 24.08 3.53 16.91
C ASN A 797 24.23 4.01 18.36
N LEU A 798 24.46 5.31 18.52
CA LEU A 798 24.49 5.98 19.82
C LEU A 798 23.31 6.94 19.92
N TRP A 799 22.58 6.88 21.03
CA TRP A 799 21.43 7.74 21.30
C TRP A 799 21.45 8.24 22.74
N ARG A 800 21.25 9.55 22.92
CA ARG A 800 21.01 10.19 24.21
C ARG A 800 19.97 11.29 24.02
N SER A 801 18.95 11.34 24.86
CA SER A 801 17.95 12.41 24.83
C SER A 801 17.74 13.01 26.21
N GLY A 802 17.50 14.31 26.25
CA GLY A 802 17.18 15.04 27.46
C GLY A 802 16.33 16.29 27.18
N PRO A 803 15.97 17.05 28.23
CA PRO A 803 15.10 18.22 28.10
C PRO A 803 15.67 19.35 27.25
N ARG A 804 17.01 19.48 27.17
CA ARG A 804 17.71 20.57 26.47
C ARG A 804 18.52 20.12 25.27
N LEU A 805 18.96 18.87 25.24
CA LEU A 805 19.87 18.33 24.25
C LEU A 805 19.45 16.92 23.84
N ASP A 806 19.52 16.64 22.55
CA ASP A 806 19.61 15.27 22.04
C ASP A 806 20.95 15.07 21.34
N TYR A 807 21.47 13.84 21.38
CA TYR A 807 22.66 13.41 20.66
C TYR A 807 22.37 12.07 19.99
N ALA A 808 22.67 12.01 18.70
CA ALA A 808 22.63 10.78 17.90
C ALA A 808 23.93 10.61 17.14
N ALA A 809 24.36 9.37 16.94
CA ALA A 809 25.44 9.07 16.02
C ALA A 809 25.29 7.67 15.41
N SER A 810 25.77 7.52 14.19
CA SER A 810 25.94 6.22 13.54
C SER A 810 27.01 6.29 12.44
N GLN A 811 27.26 5.17 11.77
CA GLN A 811 28.25 5.06 10.70
C GLN A 811 27.79 4.21 9.51
N TYR A 812 28.33 4.55 8.35
CA TYR A 812 28.36 3.76 7.14
C TYR A 812 29.80 3.31 6.85
N ASP A 813 30.01 2.01 6.70
CA ASP A 813 31.32 1.36 6.53
C ASP A 813 31.28 0.21 5.50
N GLU A 814 30.28 0.22 4.60
CA GLU A 814 30.01 -0.89 3.66
C GLU A 814 30.61 -0.64 2.26
N GLY A 815 31.32 0.47 2.08
CA GLY A 815 32.06 0.85 0.87
C GLY A 815 31.24 1.56 -0.21
N TYR A 816 31.88 2.37 -1.04
CA TYR A 816 31.22 3.19 -2.07
C TYR A 816 31.44 2.66 -3.49
N GLY A 817 30.43 2.85 -4.34
CA GLY A 817 30.41 2.45 -5.74
C GLY A 817 29.96 1.01 -5.99
N PRO A 818 29.67 0.63 -7.25
CA PRO A 818 29.05 -0.65 -7.58
C PRO A 818 29.93 -1.88 -7.27
N GLN A 819 31.24 -1.71 -7.11
CA GLN A 819 32.18 -2.75 -6.67
C GLN A 819 32.65 -2.55 -5.22
N ARG A 820 32.14 -1.54 -4.50
CA ARG A 820 32.60 -1.17 -3.15
C ARG A 820 34.12 -0.95 -3.09
N SER A 821 34.69 -0.32 -4.11
CA SER A 821 36.15 -0.15 -4.23
C SER A 821 36.71 0.97 -3.36
N VAL A 822 35.87 1.93 -2.98
CA VAL A 822 36.26 3.04 -2.11
C VAL A 822 35.84 2.73 -0.67
N GLN A 823 36.84 2.49 0.18
CA GLN A 823 36.69 2.02 1.56
C GLN A 823 36.81 3.18 2.56
N VAL A 824 35.88 4.12 2.46
CA VAL A 824 35.73 5.24 3.41
C VAL A 824 34.66 4.89 4.42
N VAL A 825 34.94 5.15 5.70
CA VAL A 825 33.95 5.09 6.77
C VAL A 825 33.39 6.48 7.00
N HIS A 826 32.08 6.64 6.85
CA HIS A 826 31.35 7.88 7.11
C HIS A 826 30.62 7.75 8.44
N ARG A 827 31.03 8.53 9.43
CA ARG A 827 30.35 8.67 10.72
C ARG A 827 29.61 10.00 10.75
N ARG A 828 28.31 9.97 11.02
CA ARG A 828 27.49 11.17 11.22
C ARG A 828 27.09 11.29 12.68
N GLU A 829 27.29 12.47 13.25
CA GLU A 829 26.85 12.83 14.60
C GLU A 829 25.92 14.03 14.53
N VAL A 830 24.79 13.98 15.25
CA VAL A 830 23.78 15.03 15.28
C VAL A 830 23.54 15.45 16.73
N VAL A 831 23.64 16.75 17.02
CA VAL A 831 23.30 17.35 18.31
C VAL A 831 22.12 18.28 18.11
N PHE A 832 20.99 18.00 18.76
CA PHE A 832 19.85 18.92 18.77
C PHE A 832 19.92 19.83 19.99
N VAL A 833 20.15 21.12 19.79
CA VAL A 833 20.10 22.12 20.86
C VAL A 833 18.68 22.66 20.94
N LYS A 834 17.88 22.11 21.85
CA LYS A 834 16.44 22.35 21.90
C LYS A 834 16.09 23.80 22.28
N PRO A 835 15.05 24.39 21.66
CA PRO A 835 14.28 23.94 20.49
C PRO A 835 14.84 24.53 19.17
N SER A 836 16.12 24.90 19.14
CA SER A 836 16.65 25.92 18.24
C SER A 836 17.14 25.33 16.91
N TYR A 837 18.16 24.47 16.94
CA TYR A 837 18.89 24.06 15.74
C TYR A 837 19.58 22.71 15.94
N TRP A 838 20.04 22.11 14.83
CA TRP A 838 20.87 20.91 14.85
C TRP A 838 22.30 21.23 14.41
N LEU A 839 23.30 20.74 15.17
CA LEU A 839 24.67 20.61 14.71
C LEU A 839 24.84 19.22 14.10
N VAL A 840 25.25 19.14 12.84
CA VAL A 840 25.56 17.87 12.16
C VAL A 840 27.06 17.83 11.88
N ILE A 841 27.72 16.73 12.23
CA ILE A 841 29.15 16.52 12.01
C ILE A 841 29.32 15.25 11.19
N ASP A 842 29.83 15.42 9.97
CA ASP A 842 30.27 14.31 9.13
C ASP A 842 31.77 14.11 9.31
N GLN A 843 32.16 12.95 9.84
CA GLN A 843 33.54 12.51 9.96
C GLN A 843 33.80 11.38 8.98
N LEU A 844 34.86 11.53 8.19
CA LEU A 844 35.25 10.60 7.16
C LEU A 844 36.63 10.06 7.52
N THR A 845 36.75 8.74 7.57
CA THR A 845 37.99 8.05 7.94
C THR A 845 38.32 6.93 6.95
N GLY A 846 39.59 6.55 6.88
CA GLY A 846 40.11 5.62 5.88
C GLY A 846 41.48 6.09 5.39
N SER A 847 41.79 5.79 4.13
CA SER A 847 43.07 6.12 3.52
C SER A 847 42.88 6.77 2.15
N GLY A 848 43.72 7.75 1.83
CA GLY A 848 43.73 8.40 0.51
C GLY A 848 43.14 9.80 0.51
N ARG A 849 43.19 10.41 -0.67
CA ARG A 849 42.62 11.72 -0.96
C ARG A 849 41.39 11.51 -1.82
N HIS A 850 40.28 12.08 -1.40
CA HIS A 850 38.98 11.89 -2.04
C HIS A 850 38.23 13.20 -2.17
N GLN A 851 37.23 13.21 -3.04
CA GLN A 851 36.22 14.24 -3.14
C GLN A 851 34.98 13.79 -2.37
N TYR A 852 34.49 14.62 -1.45
CA TYR A 852 33.27 14.36 -0.70
C TYR A 852 32.19 15.36 -1.12
N GLU A 853 30.98 14.88 -1.38
CA GLU A 853 29.83 15.74 -1.66
C GLU A 853 28.72 15.43 -0.65
N SER A 854 28.44 16.37 0.25
CA SER A 854 27.29 16.30 1.16
C SER A 854 26.08 16.96 0.52
N LEU A 855 24.98 16.22 0.42
CA LEU A 855 23.77 16.63 -0.28
C LEU A 855 22.67 17.03 0.71
N TRP A 856 21.93 18.09 0.39
CA TRP A 856 20.81 18.59 1.19
C TRP A 856 19.66 19.04 0.28
N HIS A 857 18.60 18.24 0.22
CA HIS A 857 17.42 18.42 -0.64
C HIS A 857 16.38 19.25 0.11
N PHE A 858 16.23 20.52 -0.25
CA PHE A 858 15.26 21.40 0.38
C PHE A 858 13.87 21.18 -0.22
N ASP A 859 12.87 20.95 0.63
CA ASP A 859 11.47 21.03 0.21
C ASP A 859 11.07 22.52 0.08
N ALA A 860 11.52 23.13 -1.00
CA ALA A 860 11.33 24.55 -1.31
C ALA A 860 11.24 24.78 -2.82
N ASP A 861 10.71 25.92 -3.21
CA ASP A 861 10.73 26.33 -4.61
C ASP A 861 12.12 26.86 -4.96
N GLU A 862 12.68 27.74 -4.14
CA GLU A 862 13.97 28.39 -4.43
C GLU A 862 14.91 28.42 -3.21
N ALA A 863 16.21 28.42 -3.50
CA ALA A 863 17.26 28.59 -2.51
C ALA A 863 18.41 29.45 -3.05
N GLN A 864 19.15 30.07 -2.14
CA GLN A 864 20.30 30.92 -2.47
C GLN A 864 21.51 30.60 -1.58
N SER A 865 22.70 30.67 -2.16
CA SER A 865 23.95 30.61 -1.41
C SER A 865 24.25 31.94 -0.72
N ASP A 866 24.96 31.90 0.39
CA ASP A 866 25.49 33.09 1.05
C ASP A 866 26.87 33.45 0.46
N SER A 867 27.09 34.75 0.22
CA SER A 867 28.40 35.25 -0.21
C SER A 867 29.38 35.40 0.96
N ALA A 868 28.89 35.44 2.21
CA ALA A 868 29.69 35.63 3.42
C ALA A 868 30.33 34.34 3.94
N GLY A 869 29.95 33.17 3.44
CA GLY A 869 30.48 31.88 3.89
C GLY A 869 29.77 30.70 3.21
N PRO A 870 30.22 29.46 3.49
CA PRO A 870 29.64 28.27 2.87
C PRO A 870 28.27 27.96 3.50
N ALA A 871 27.22 28.61 3.00
CA ALA A 871 25.86 28.43 3.49
C ALA A 871 24.83 28.51 2.35
N VAL A 872 23.73 27.77 2.49
CA VAL A 872 22.57 27.82 1.59
C VAL A 872 21.30 27.98 2.41
N ARG A 873 20.38 28.82 1.94
CA ARG A 873 19.08 29.05 2.57
C ARG A 873 17.95 29.00 1.55
N THR A 874 16.80 28.47 1.94
CA THR A 874 15.55 28.61 1.18
C THR A 874 15.00 30.03 1.28
N ILE A 875 14.19 30.46 0.31
CA ILE A 875 13.65 31.83 0.21
C ILE A 875 12.15 31.91 -0.09
N ASP A 876 11.40 30.88 0.27
CA ASP A 876 9.97 30.80 -0.01
C ASP A 876 9.16 31.84 0.82
N PRO A 877 7.91 32.18 0.44
CA PRO A 877 6.99 33.08 1.17
C PRO A 877 6.59 32.71 2.62
N GLY A 878 7.25 31.78 3.29
CA GLY A 878 6.89 31.30 4.62
C GLY A 878 8.09 30.83 5.42
N PRO A 879 7.95 29.79 6.25
CA PRO A 879 9.06 29.19 6.97
C PRO A 879 10.17 28.69 6.04
N ASN A 880 11.41 28.95 6.45
CA ASN A 880 12.62 28.67 5.68
C ASN A 880 13.65 27.91 6.51
N CYS A 881 14.68 27.39 5.83
CA CYS A 881 15.77 26.66 6.45
C CYS A 881 17.12 27.18 5.94
N LEU A 882 18.09 27.26 6.85
CA LEU A 882 19.50 27.53 6.57
C LEU A 882 20.31 26.26 6.86
N VAL A 883 21.19 25.88 5.94
CA VAL A 883 22.28 24.93 6.17
C VAL A 883 23.58 25.69 5.98
N ALA A 884 24.36 25.87 7.05
CA ALA A 884 25.65 26.56 7.02
C ALA A 884 26.76 25.64 7.51
N ALA A 885 27.87 25.58 6.79
CA ALA A 885 29.04 24.77 7.12
C ALA A 885 30.15 25.60 7.79
N ALA A 886 30.97 24.96 8.63
CA ALA A 886 32.19 25.57 9.12
C ALA A 886 33.16 25.80 7.95
N ALA A 887 33.59 27.04 7.77
CA ALA A 887 34.51 27.40 6.69
C ALA A 887 35.86 26.70 6.85
N GLN A 888 36.34 26.08 5.77
CA GLN A 888 37.65 25.43 5.72
C GLN A 888 38.22 25.44 4.29
N PRO A 889 39.55 25.34 4.12
CA PRO A 889 40.17 25.34 2.80
C PRO A 889 39.65 24.19 1.92
N GLY A 890 39.30 24.52 0.66
CA GLY A 890 38.83 23.55 -0.33
C GLY A 890 37.36 23.15 -0.22
N LEU A 891 36.58 23.76 0.68
CA LEU A 891 35.13 23.59 0.74
C LEU A 891 34.44 24.52 -0.25
N GLU A 892 33.70 23.94 -1.19
CA GLU A 892 32.89 24.63 -2.18
C GLU A 892 31.40 24.36 -1.95
N VAL A 893 30.54 25.30 -2.36
CA VAL A 893 29.08 25.19 -2.23
C VAL A 893 28.44 25.52 -3.56
N LYS A 894 27.55 24.64 -4.02
CA LYS A 894 26.70 24.85 -5.21
C LYS A 894 25.25 24.45 -4.91
N ILE A 895 24.33 25.01 -5.69
CA ILE A 895 22.91 24.62 -5.69
C ILE A 895 22.62 23.95 -7.03
N VAL A 896 22.01 22.77 -6.99
CA VAL A 896 21.56 22.03 -8.16
C VAL A 896 20.05 21.88 -8.08
N LYS A 897 19.32 22.17 -9.18
CA LYS A 897 17.87 22.03 -9.28
C LYS A 897 17.54 21.56 -10.69
N GLY A 898 16.72 20.51 -10.81
CA GLY A 898 16.22 20.08 -12.12
C GLY A 898 17.27 19.50 -13.09
N GLN A 899 18.41 19.01 -12.61
CA GLN A 899 19.51 18.54 -13.47
C GLN A 899 19.27 17.12 -13.97
N THR A 900 19.25 16.90 -15.28
CA THR A 900 19.13 15.55 -15.89
C THR A 900 20.46 14.97 -16.37
N GLU A 901 21.42 15.82 -16.72
CA GLU A 901 22.70 15.45 -17.33
C GLU A 901 23.88 16.14 -16.60
N PRO A 902 25.06 15.51 -16.48
CA PRO A 902 25.37 14.12 -16.86
C PRO A 902 24.75 13.07 -15.94
N THR A 903 24.19 13.50 -14.81
CA THR A 903 23.48 12.66 -13.84
C THR A 903 22.25 13.40 -13.30
N VAL A 904 21.20 12.64 -12.99
CA VAL A 904 19.99 13.16 -12.37
C VAL A 904 20.29 13.71 -10.97
N GLN A 905 19.88 14.94 -10.68
CA GLN A 905 20.03 15.58 -9.37
C GLN A 905 19.04 16.75 -9.19
N GLY A 906 18.62 17.03 -7.96
CA GLY A 906 17.73 18.15 -7.64
C GLY A 906 16.25 17.84 -7.87
N PHE A 907 15.81 16.62 -7.51
CA PHE A 907 14.43 16.18 -7.62
C PHE A 907 13.98 15.42 -6.37
N ILE A 908 12.66 15.40 -6.13
CA ILE A 908 12.01 14.42 -5.25
C ILE A 908 10.83 13.78 -6.00
N ALA A 909 10.35 12.63 -5.53
CA ALA A 909 9.10 12.10 -6.04
C ALA A 909 7.93 13.00 -5.58
N ALA A 910 7.06 13.37 -6.51
CA ALA A 910 5.80 14.01 -6.18
C ALA A 910 4.91 12.93 -5.55
N GLN A 911 4.89 12.90 -4.22
CA GLN A 911 4.30 11.80 -3.47
C GLN A 911 2.85 11.57 -3.89
N ARG A 912 2.65 10.41 -4.55
CA ARG A 912 1.42 9.97 -5.24
C ARG A 912 1.10 10.75 -6.52
N TRP A 913 1.08 10.03 -7.65
CA TRP A 913 0.18 10.35 -8.76
C TRP A 913 -1.24 10.44 -8.20
N ARG A 914 -1.77 11.66 -8.09
CA ARG A 914 -3.22 11.89 -8.01
C ARG A 914 -3.63 12.62 -9.29
N PRO A 915 -4.69 12.18 -9.98
CA PRO A 915 -5.26 12.90 -11.12
C PRO A 915 -5.67 14.36 -10.83
N SER A 916 -5.67 14.77 -9.56
CA SER A 916 -6.15 16.08 -9.09
C SER A 916 -5.06 17.10 -8.74
N TRP A 917 -3.76 16.78 -8.83
CA TRP A 917 -2.71 17.80 -8.68
C TRP A 917 -2.57 18.57 -9.99
N LYS A 918 -3.20 19.74 -10.06
CA LYS A 918 -2.94 20.74 -11.08
C LYS A 918 -1.95 21.76 -10.51
N GLU A 919 -0.89 22.04 -11.26
CA GLU A 919 -0.13 23.28 -11.11
C GLU A 919 -1.09 24.49 -11.22
N PRO A 920 -0.76 25.67 -10.66
CA PRO A 920 -1.57 26.89 -10.77
C PRO A 920 -1.94 27.28 -12.22
N ASN A 921 -1.20 26.77 -13.21
CA ASN A 921 -1.41 26.97 -14.64
C ASN A 921 -2.26 25.87 -15.33
N GLY A 922 -2.71 24.85 -14.59
CA GLY A 922 -3.52 23.75 -15.11
C GLY A 922 -2.75 22.62 -15.81
N GLN A 923 -1.41 22.62 -15.80
CA GLN A 923 -0.60 21.52 -16.33
C GLN A 923 -0.50 20.37 -15.32
N GLN A 924 -0.57 19.14 -15.83
CA GLN A 924 -0.31 17.94 -15.05
C GLN A 924 1.22 17.79 -14.92
N PRO A 925 1.79 17.58 -13.71
CA PRO A 925 3.22 17.35 -13.58
C PRO A 925 3.61 16.10 -14.39
N GLU A 926 4.57 16.26 -15.31
CA GLU A 926 5.14 15.16 -16.07
C GLU A 926 5.74 14.11 -15.11
N HIS A 927 5.09 12.94 -15.03
CA HIS A 927 5.62 11.73 -14.40
C HIS A 927 5.91 11.80 -12.90
N GLY A 928 5.15 12.55 -12.08
CA GLY A 928 5.20 12.38 -10.63
C GLY A 928 6.55 12.69 -9.98
N LYS A 929 7.30 13.66 -10.52
CA LYS A 929 8.53 14.23 -9.95
C LYS A 929 8.37 15.74 -9.71
N ARG A 930 9.10 16.28 -8.76
CA ARG A 930 9.17 17.73 -8.49
C ARG A 930 10.62 18.16 -8.38
N GLU A 931 10.96 19.26 -9.06
CA GLU A 931 12.27 19.89 -8.94
C GLU A 931 12.41 20.56 -7.58
N VAL A 932 13.55 20.35 -6.94
CA VAL A 932 13.89 20.97 -5.65
C VAL A 932 15.33 21.48 -5.67
N PRO A 933 15.64 22.59 -4.99
CA PRO A 933 17.01 23.01 -4.80
C PRO A 933 17.73 22.05 -3.85
N THR A 934 18.81 21.44 -4.34
CA THR A 934 19.74 20.62 -3.56
C THR A 934 21.04 21.40 -3.34
N ALA A 935 21.38 21.68 -2.09
CA ALA A 935 22.70 22.20 -1.74
C ALA A 935 23.74 21.08 -1.73
N VAL A 936 24.86 21.31 -2.40
CA VAL A 936 25.99 20.39 -2.46
C VAL A 936 27.20 21.09 -1.85
N PHE A 937 27.69 20.54 -0.74
CA PHE A 937 28.93 20.95 -0.09
C PHE A 937 30.04 19.99 -0.52
N ALA A 938 30.96 20.46 -1.35
CA ALA A 938 32.03 19.67 -1.95
C ALA A 938 33.36 19.96 -1.26
N LEU A 939 34.07 18.92 -0.81
CA LEU A 939 35.38 19.04 -0.18
C LEU A 939 36.35 18.01 -0.77
N GLU A 940 37.48 18.48 -1.30
CA GLU A 940 38.60 17.60 -1.66
C GLU A 940 39.65 17.58 -0.55
N ALA A 941 39.74 16.48 0.20
CA ALA A 941 40.63 16.39 1.35
C ALA A 941 41.27 15.01 1.54
N GLN A 942 42.46 15.01 2.14
CA GLN A 942 43.13 13.81 2.61
C GLN A 942 42.43 13.28 3.87
N LEU A 943 42.20 11.96 3.95
CA LEU A 943 41.62 11.36 5.15
C LEU A 943 42.60 11.40 6.34
N PRO A 944 42.08 11.54 7.58
CA PRO A 944 40.67 11.76 7.91
C PRO A 944 40.19 13.17 7.56
N ALA A 945 38.89 13.32 7.26
CA ALA A 945 38.27 14.60 6.93
C ALA A 945 37.02 14.84 7.79
N ARG A 946 36.63 16.11 7.97
CA ARG A 946 35.44 16.48 8.73
C ARG A 946 34.75 17.67 8.10
N ILE A 947 33.42 17.69 8.15
CA ILE A 947 32.60 18.88 7.89
C ILE A 947 31.56 19.01 8.99
N ALA A 948 31.45 20.20 9.58
CA ALA A 948 30.44 20.52 10.58
C ALA A 948 29.42 21.50 10.00
N TYR A 949 28.15 21.24 10.21
CA TYR A 949 27.02 22.00 9.70
C TYR A 949 26.11 22.45 10.83
N VAL A 950 25.50 23.62 10.70
CA VAL A 950 24.31 24.00 11.47
C VAL A 950 23.10 24.01 10.53
N ILE A 951 22.08 23.25 10.92
CA ILE A 951 20.75 23.27 10.30
C ILE A 951 19.87 24.15 11.18
N TYR A 952 19.47 25.30 10.67
CA TYR A 952 18.71 26.32 11.42
C TYR A 952 17.40 26.65 10.68
N PRO A 953 16.26 26.10 11.11
CA PRO A 953 14.96 26.51 10.60
C PRO A 953 14.53 27.85 11.21
N TYR A 954 13.81 28.66 10.45
CA TYR A 954 13.28 29.96 10.89
C TYR A 954 11.88 30.23 10.30
N PRO A 955 10.99 30.95 11.01
CA PRO A 955 9.55 30.99 10.70
C PRO A 955 9.17 31.91 9.54
N ASP A 956 10.06 32.76 9.08
CA ASP A 956 9.78 33.81 8.10
C ASP A 956 10.89 33.93 7.03
N GLN A 957 10.86 34.99 6.23
CA GLN A 957 11.86 35.25 5.18
C GLN A 957 13.11 35.99 5.69
N GLN A 958 13.14 36.41 6.96
CA GLN A 958 14.24 37.20 7.48
C GLN A 958 15.46 36.29 7.66
N GLN A 959 16.50 36.57 6.87
CA GLN A 959 17.75 35.82 6.95
C GLN A 959 18.30 35.84 8.38
N PRO A 960 18.45 34.67 9.03
CA PRO A 960 18.99 34.61 10.37
C PRO A 960 20.51 34.80 10.33
N ALA A 961 21.03 35.65 11.22
CA ALA A 961 22.47 35.86 11.38
C ALA A 961 23.09 34.71 12.20
N VAL A 962 23.17 33.52 11.60
CA VAL A 962 23.77 32.32 12.21
C VAL A 962 25.16 32.09 11.61
N ALA A 963 26.15 31.83 12.46
CA ALA A 963 27.50 31.50 12.03
C ALA A 963 28.02 30.26 12.78
N ILE A 964 28.85 29.47 12.11
CA ILE A 964 29.48 28.25 12.66
C ILE A 964 31.00 28.31 12.45
N LYS A 965 31.77 27.86 13.44
CA LYS A 965 33.23 27.74 13.38
C LYS A 965 33.66 26.40 13.97
N ASP A 966 34.49 25.66 13.25
CA ASP A 966 35.19 24.49 13.81
C ASP A 966 36.42 24.99 14.58
N LEU A 967 36.46 24.71 15.88
CA LEU A 967 37.53 25.05 16.82
C LEU A 967 38.39 23.83 17.18
N SER A 968 38.18 22.70 16.50
CA SER A 968 38.86 21.44 16.79
C SER A 968 40.37 21.53 16.50
N ALA A 969 41.18 20.88 17.34
CA ALA A 969 42.60 20.72 17.09
C ALA A 969 42.86 19.50 16.20
N GLY A 970 43.14 19.73 14.91
CA GLY A 970 43.34 18.66 13.93
C GLY A 970 42.14 17.71 13.90
N HIS A 971 42.38 16.41 13.99
CA HIS A 971 41.32 15.39 14.03
C HIS A 971 41.00 14.87 15.45
N GLY A 972 41.31 15.68 16.48
CA GLY A 972 40.92 15.39 17.86
C GLY A 972 39.42 15.58 18.12
N PRO A 973 39.02 15.55 19.41
CA PRO A 973 37.63 15.75 19.84
C PRO A 973 37.01 16.99 19.18
N VAL A 974 35.76 16.85 18.71
CA VAL A 974 35.11 17.92 17.96
C VAL A 974 34.78 19.06 18.91
N ARG A 975 35.17 20.28 18.54
CA ARG A 975 34.76 21.52 19.22
C ARG A 975 34.23 22.49 18.18
N VAL A 976 32.98 22.92 18.34
CA VAL A 976 32.32 23.83 17.40
C VAL A 976 31.77 25.03 18.17
N GLN A 977 31.89 26.21 17.60
CA GLN A 977 31.22 27.41 18.08
C GLN A 977 30.10 27.78 17.12
N ILE A 978 28.90 28.03 17.65
CA ILE A 978 27.76 28.56 16.90
C ILE A 978 27.38 29.92 17.47
N THR A 979 27.23 30.92 16.61
CA THR A 979 26.68 32.23 16.95
C THR A 979 25.26 32.32 16.41
N LEU A 980 24.31 32.66 17.29
CA LEU A 980 22.88 32.78 17.00
C LEU A 980 22.49 34.22 16.62
N PRO A 981 21.30 34.44 16.04
CA PRO A 981 20.88 35.75 15.55
C PRO A 981 20.82 36.84 16.63
N ASP A 982 20.59 36.46 17.89
CA ASP A 982 20.56 37.37 19.03
C ASP A 982 21.96 37.69 19.61
N GLY A 983 23.03 37.13 19.02
CA GLY A 983 24.40 37.26 19.49
C GLY A 983 24.80 36.24 20.56
N THR A 984 23.92 35.30 20.93
CA THR A 984 24.26 34.16 21.80
C THR A 984 25.33 33.29 21.14
N ILE A 985 26.30 32.82 21.92
CA ILE A 985 27.36 31.92 21.48
C ILE A 985 27.22 30.59 22.20
N ASP A 986 27.07 29.51 21.44
CA ASP A 986 27.10 28.14 21.93
C ASP A 986 28.46 27.51 21.58
N GLN A 987 29.21 27.06 22.58
CA GLN A 987 30.40 26.24 22.42
C GLN A 987 30.04 24.78 22.69
N ILE A 988 30.25 23.92 21.68
CA ILE A 988 29.81 22.54 21.68
C ILE A 988 31.03 21.64 21.61
N ALA A 989 31.16 20.72 22.56
CA ALA A 989 32.14 19.64 22.53
C ALA A 989 31.42 18.32 22.24
N VAL A 990 31.91 17.53 21.28
CA VAL A 990 31.32 16.21 20.93
C VAL A 990 32.36 15.12 21.09
N ASP A 991 32.03 14.13 21.93
CA ASP A 991 32.83 12.92 22.20
C ASP A 991 31.91 11.78 22.71
N ARG A 992 31.31 11.00 21.78
CA ARG A 992 30.31 9.94 22.07
C ARG A 992 29.11 10.43 22.92
N GLY A 993 28.86 11.72 22.83
CA GLY A 993 27.92 12.55 23.59
C GLY A 993 28.18 14.01 23.23
N ALA A 994 27.41 14.94 23.79
CA ALA A 994 27.60 16.36 23.54
C ALA A 994 27.45 17.18 24.82
N GLU A 995 28.32 18.16 24.99
CA GLU A 995 28.23 19.21 26.01
C GLU A 995 28.12 20.56 25.31
N VAL A 996 27.21 21.42 25.78
CA VAL A 996 26.97 22.74 25.17
C VAL A 996 27.08 23.80 26.25
N THR A 997 28.09 24.67 26.14
CA THR A 997 28.20 25.86 26.97
C THR A 997 27.64 27.06 26.22
N ARG A 998 26.57 27.65 26.75
CA ARG A 998 25.87 28.79 26.17
C ARG A 998 26.28 30.10 26.85
N GLN A 999 26.66 31.08 26.06
CA GLN A 999 26.98 32.43 26.51
C GLN A 999 26.04 33.43 25.83
N LYS A 1000 25.13 34.03 26.60
CA LYS A 1000 24.26 35.12 26.12
C LYS A 1000 25.06 36.44 26.00
N PRO A 1001 24.62 37.38 25.15
CA PRO A 1001 25.25 38.70 25.06
C PRO A 1001 25.34 39.39 26.44
N GLY A 1002 26.55 39.71 26.89
CA GLY A 1002 26.79 40.35 28.18
C GLY A 1002 26.57 39.48 29.42
N GLY A 1003 26.29 38.18 29.26
CA GLY A 1003 26.07 37.22 30.35
C GLY A 1003 27.27 36.31 30.64
N ALA A 1004 27.20 35.57 31.76
CA ALA A 1004 28.13 34.49 32.06
C ALA A 1004 27.83 33.25 31.20
N ALA A 1005 28.83 32.39 31.03
CA ALA A 1005 28.67 31.11 30.35
C ALA A 1005 27.91 30.11 31.24
N GLU A 1006 26.88 29.46 30.69
CA GLU A 1006 26.04 28.44 31.34
C GLU A 1006 26.22 27.09 30.63
N PRO A 1007 26.49 25.99 31.34
CA PRO A 1007 26.63 24.64 30.77
C PRO A 1007 25.29 23.95 30.47
#